data_AF-A0A957RKT0-F1
#
_entry.id   AF-A0A957RKT0-F1
#
_cell.length_a   1.000
_cell.length_b   1.000
_cell.length_c   1.000
_cell.angle_alpha   90.00
_cell.angle_beta   90.00
_cell.angle_gamma   90.00
#
_symmetry.space_group_name_H-M   'P 1'
#
loop_
_entity.id
_entity.type
_entity.pdbx_description
1 polymer ?
#
loop_
_entity_poly.entity_id
_entity_poly.type
_entity_poly.pdbx_seq_one_letter_code
_entity_poly.pdbx_strand_id
1 'polypeptide(L)'
;MTGWPRLTEEERRAILLVEALGLLHDVGKLTDYFLLDKCGGGTFSYQLVTDPQAVHSQVGALDDYASKTWQQWSRWRSAVTPYSSFPAIAETLAEATFRWGEESYSLAELPMFARPRPRIQNADWRSALGKTMRPALVVGAMHGIAHYEKEGGTKQTNYAAMCRASAFGDEQFINETAGATTLNDAYASLPVAALRDGATWERAAWLAVMRQKLELGIADTRRPTNEVTLWDWGYTVASLAKAALAWIAQNGWPDGGPGDIYFRTMSVTIDRLEIYRNTDKITDLLGLRDALDESYRKLQVLLEEEFGLGNRFYHDETGAYYLLPDIAFTEEDIARIRSCFPLDLLPHIDFGQPGDRIRARDLDQENTPHADLVERLLRLVAIPRKRAQEIAPPVFTDSGTAEQLHATWTAHGARPKNAERCAACGLRPVAYPDDDAALEAGVTLAGRADGDTARDRHLCRVCLDRRGRPARDWYRDRRRTVWTDEVADDNGRLALFVGALDLDGWLDASLISTLVVSEENGRPKEAKNPSPARIYRIAETARSFWSETVAGLDGVIGQPLYRIAIQPSPADVAALNDDAGLLRYHAYEINVDGVLLAVMWDGERFVTTENLAYFVSRWKPEAADGEGDDPFPLLRNSLNGSRFEVMEPAGYDEISTPRAAFRVQETERLEAFTPVIDLMTEPSLCMTLVPADKAMAVANWVKGRYEKQMGRVRDRLPMHMGLVFFPRRTPIRSVLDAGRRMLGMAGEWLWQAWTVDSVAAAPSGVQRVTFDNGVCWDVPTKALDGTDDRWYPYFLSAAPATPTATIGLTDLCHVTDLAAGSKVFVRPSRFDYEFLDTTGRTYDIAYDPATGRRLSRPTRPYPLEHLETLDKVWDDFQTLSRSQRYQVVQAIEATSAEWNLNFAARGASSAFGQFVADTLAGAAWPKGKKWHQLSKPDRSRLVDAGIRGDLTDVVEIHMQILKEREPAANQAPVSEQQ
;
A
#
# COMPACT_ATOMS: atom_id res chain seq x y z
N MET A 1 32.46 25.24 2.30
CA MET A 1 31.54 24.12 2.59
C MET A 1 31.71 23.13 1.46
N THR A 2 32.16 21.91 1.75
CA THR A 2 32.23 20.84 0.75
C THR A 2 30.84 20.22 0.65
N GLY A 3 30.25 20.17 -0.55
CA GLY A 3 28.97 19.48 -0.81
C GLY A 3 29.10 17.96 -0.67
N TRP A 4 28.36 17.20 -1.47
CA TRP A 4 28.39 15.72 -1.42
C TRP A 4 29.82 15.14 -1.44
N PRO A 5 30.07 14.03 -0.72
CA PRO A 5 31.30 13.25 -0.83
C PRO A 5 31.63 12.99 -2.31
N ARG A 6 32.82 13.42 -2.73
CA ARG A 6 33.35 13.07 -4.05
C ARG A 6 34.03 11.72 -3.95
N LEU A 7 33.21 10.66 -3.96
CA LEU A 7 33.69 9.29 -3.88
C LEU A 7 34.43 8.89 -5.15
N THR A 8 35.56 8.22 -5.00
CA THR A 8 36.13 7.43 -6.10
C THR A 8 35.24 6.24 -6.43
N GLU A 9 35.40 5.66 -7.62
CA GLU A 9 34.66 4.44 -7.99
C GLU A 9 34.92 3.28 -7.01
N GLU A 10 36.16 3.18 -6.50
CA GLU A 10 36.59 2.21 -5.50
C GLU A 10 35.89 2.41 -4.15
N GLU A 11 35.86 3.65 -3.63
CA GLU A 11 35.15 3.98 -2.39
C GLU A 11 33.64 3.77 -2.51
N ARG A 12 33.04 4.18 -3.63
CA ARG A 12 31.63 3.95 -3.92
C ARG A 12 31.33 2.45 -3.89
N ARG A 13 32.13 1.63 -4.59
CA ARG A 13 31.97 0.18 -4.59
C ARG A 13 32.12 -0.43 -3.19
N ALA A 14 33.08 0.05 -2.40
CA ALA A 14 33.27 -0.38 -1.02
C ALA A 14 32.04 -0.06 -0.15
N ILE A 15 31.47 1.14 -0.26
CA ILE A 15 30.26 1.56 0.46
C ILE A 15 29.07 0.65 0.14
N LEU A 16 28.86 0.33 -1.14
CA LEU A 16 27.80 -0.57 -1.55
C LEU A 16 28.03 -2.00 -1.01
N LEU A 17 29.26 -2.52 -1.04
CA LEU A 17 29.55 -3.85 -0.48
C LEU A 17 29.43 -3.89 1.06
N VAL A 18 29.66 -2.77 1.74
CA VAL A 18 29.43 -2.65 3.20
C VAL A 18 27.94 -2.61 3.54
N GLU A 19 27.10 -2.02 2.68
CA GLU A 19 25.65 -2.18 2.79
C GLU A 19 25.26 -3.67 2.69
N ALA A 20 25.79 -4.38 1.69
CA ALA A 20 25.54 -5.82 1.55
C ALA A 20 26.01 -6.60 2.80
N LEU A 21 27.18 -6.25 3.35
CA LEU A 21 27.67 -6.81 4.61
C LEU A 21 26.70 -6.55 5.78
N GLY A 22 26.08 -5.37 5.85
CA GLY A 22 25.05 -5.05 6.83
C GLY A 22 23.85 -6.00 6.79
N LEU A 23 23.49 -6.52 5.61
CA LEU A 23 22.44 -7.55 5.46
C LEU A 23 22.97 -8.97 5.73
N LEU A 24 24.26 -9.22 5.48
CA LEU A 24 24.85 -10.55 5.56
C LEU A 24 25.41 -10.91 6.95
N HIS A 25 25.71 -9.95 7.82
CA HIS A 25 26.45 -10.22 9.07
C HIS A 25 25.75 -11.22 10.02
N ASP A 26 24.42 -11.21 10.07
CA ASP A 26 23.59 -12.09 10.90
C ASP A 26 22.81 -13.12 10.06
N VAL A 27 23.14 -13.28 8.77
CA VAL A 27 22.34 -14.04 7.80
C VAL A 27 22.20 -15.52 8.12
N GLY A 28 23.09 -16.10 8.93
CA GLY A 28 22.93 -17.47 9.41
C GLY A 28 21.65 -17.71 10.24
N LYS A 29 20.98 -16.65 10.71
CA LYS A 29 19.64 -16.74 11.31
C LYS A 29 18.56 -17.18 10.33
N LEU A 30 18.77 -16.99 9.03
CA LEU A 30 17.91 -17.48 7.95
C LEU A 30 18.14 -18.98 7.72
N THR A 31 18.17 -19.80 8.76
CA THR A 31 18.32 -21.26 8.60
C THR A 31 17.42 -21.99 9.59
N ASP A 32 16.92 -23.15 9.19
CA ASP A 32 16.14 -23.99 10.11
C ASP A 32 17.02 -24.47 11.27
N TYR A 33 18.34 -24.62 11.02
CA TYR A 33 19.34 -24.92 12.05
C TYR A 33 19.37 -23.88 13.17
N PHE A 34 19.23 -22.58 12.84
CA PHE A 34 19.16 -21.53 13.85
C PHE A 34 17.92 -21.67 14.75
N LEU A 35 16.76 -21.92 14.15
CA LEU A 35 15.52 -22.06 14.93
C LEU A 35 15.54 -23.35 15.78
N LEU A 36 15.99 -24.46 15.22
CA LEU A 36 16.18 -25.72 15.94
C LEU A 36 17.15 -25.57 17.12
N ASP A 37 18.25 -24.82 16.94
CA ASP A 37 19.20 -24.50 18.00
C ASP A 37 18.55 -23.75 19.17
N LYS A 38 17.72 -22.73 18.86
CA LYS A 38 17.02 -21.93 19.86
C LYS A 38 15.96 -22.72 20.62
N CYS A 39 15.40 -23.76 20.01
CA CYS A 39 14.39 -24.63 20.60
C CYS A 39 14.99 -25.83 21.36
N GLY A 40 16.10 -26.40 20.90
CA GLY A 40 16.63 -27.70 21.35
C GLY A 40 17.93 -27.66 22.15
N GLY A 41 18.47 -26.49 22.48
CA GLY A 41 19.76 -26.36 23.20
C GLY A 41 20.97 -26.76 22.34
N GLY A 42 20.90 -26.50 21.03
CA GLY A 42 21.90 -26.88 20.05
C GLY A 42 23.26 -26.19 20.21
N THR A 43 24.19 -26.51 19.30
CA THR A 43 25.53 -25.90 19.20
C THR A 43 25.68 -24.98 17.98
N PHE A 44 24.59 -24.60 17.30
CA PHE A 44 24.67 -23.93 15.99
C PHE A 44 25.25 -22.52 16.10
N SER A 45 26.40 -22.31 15.48
CA SER A 45 27.08 -21.01 15.46
C SER A 45 26.68 -20.22 14.21
N TYR A 46 25.48 -19.62 14.24
CA TYR A 46 24.91 -18.89 13.08
C TYR A 46 25.79 -17.74 12.55
N GLN A 47 26.74 -17.25 13.35
CA GLN A 47 27.65 -16.17 12.94
C GLN A 47 28.81 -16.65 12.05
N LEU A 48 29.04 -17.97 11.97
CA LEU A 48 30.11 -18.55 11.16
C LEU A 48 29.62 -18.76 9.73
N VAL A 49 29.46 -17.66 8.99
CA VAL A 49 29.14 -17.67 7.56
C VAL A 49 30.32 -18.17 6.72
N THR A 50 31.54 -18.05 7.25
CA THR A 50 32.79 -18.54 6.66
C THR A 50 33.62 -19.25 7.73
N ASP A 51 34.44 -20.23 7.32
CA ASP A 51 35.44 -20.85 8.20
C ASP A 51 36.53 -19.83 8.60
N PRO A 52 36.69 -19.50 9.90
CA PRO A 52 37.75 -18.61 10.36
C PRO A 52 39.15 -19.05 9.90
N GLN A 53 39.45 -20.35 9.91
CA GLN A 53 40.79 -20.83 9.54
C GLN A 53 41.07 -20.69 8.04
N ALA A 54 40.04 -20.76 7.20
CA ALA A 54 40.15 -20.52 5.77
C ALA A 54 40.45 -19.04 5.45
N VAL A 55 39.95 -18.13 6.28
CA VAL A 55 40.11 -16.69 6.11
C VAL A 55 41.45 -16.18 6.65
N HIS A 56 41.84 -16.60 7.86
CA HIS A 56 43.14 -16.27 8.46
C HIS A 56 43.79 -17.51 9.07
N SER A 57 44.71 -18.13 8.32
CA SER A 57 45.41 -19.35 8.73
C SER A 57 46.48 -19.12 9.80
N GLN A 58 46.97 -17.89 9.96
CA GLN A 58 48.00 -17.51 10.92
C GLN A 58 47.62 -16.19 11.59
N VAL A 59 47.49 -16.20 12.91
CA VAL A 59 47.24 -15.01 13.73
C VAL A 59 48.39 -14.89 14.73
N GLY A 60 48.91 -13.67 14.89
CA GLY A 60 50.03 -13.41 15.79
C GLY A 60 49.78 -14.01 17.17
N ALA A 61 50.75 -14.74 17.72
CA ALA A 61 50.65 -15.35 19.07
C ALA A 61 50.84 -14.29 20.18
N LEU A 62 50.12 -13.18 20.06
CA LEU A 62 50.17 -12.05 20.97
C LEU A 62 49.14 -12.26 22.10
N ASP A 63 49.48 -11.83 23.32
CA ASP A 63 48.60 -11.92 24.50
C ASP A 63 47.54 -10.80 24.55
N ASP A 64 47.12 -10.28 23.39
CA ASP A 64 46.13 -9.22 23.26
C ASP A 64 44.68 -9.77 23.14
N TYR A 65 43.69 -8.89 23.34
CA TYR A 65 42.29 -9.27 23.37
C TYR A 65 41.72 -9.68 22.00
N ALA A 66 42.25 -9.12 20.90
CA ALA A 66 41.86 -9.49 19.54
C ALA A 66 42.38 -10.90 19.18
N SER A 67 43.64 -11.19 19.50
CA SER A 67 44.26 -12.51 19.34
C SER A 67 43.55 -13.59 20.17
N LYS A 68 43.18 -13.29 21.43
CA LYS A 68 42.36 -14.18 22.29
C LYS A 68 40.96 -14.42 21.72
N THR A 69 40.31 -13.36 21.23
CA THR A 69 39.01 -13.44 20.57
C THR A 69 39.07 -14.34 19.34
N TRP A 70 40.07 -14.15 18.48
CA TRP A 70 40.28 -14.98 17.30
C TRP A 70 40.51 -16.45 17.67
N GLN A 71 41.38 -16.71 18.64
CA GLN A 71 41.64 -18.08 19.11
C GLN A 71 40.37 -18.75 19.64
N GLN A 72 39.48 -18.00 20.30
CA GLN A 72 38.18 -18.51 20.71
C GLN A 72 37.33 -18.92 19.50
N TRP A 73 37.21 -18.06 18.48
CA TRP A 73 36.41 -18.33 17.28
C TRP A 73 36.97 -19.46 16.42
N SER A 74 38.28 -19.53 16.23
CA SER A 74 38.94 -20.63 15.49
C SER A 74 38.76 -22.00 16.14
N ARG A 75 38.38 -22.03 17.43
CA ARG A 75 38.05 -23.24 18.20
C ARG A 75 36.56 -23.55 18.24
N TRP A 76 35.69 -22.68 17.72
CA TRP A 76 34.27 -22.96 17.59
C TRP A 76 34.06 -24.07 16.57
N ARG A 77 34.09 -25.31 17.06
CA ARG A 77 33.76 -26.51 16.30
C ARG A 77 32.36 -26.95 16.69
N SER A 78 31.35 -26.24 16.22
CA SER A 78 30.00 -26.82 16.22
C SER A 78 29.92 -27.86 15.10
N ALA A 79 29.16 -28.93 15.31
CA ALA A 79 28.98 -29.97 14.29
C ALA A 79 28.27 -29.41 13.03
N VAL A 80 27.56 -28.29 13.18
CA VAL A 80 26.80 -27.62 12.11
C VAL A 80 27.03 -26.11 12.21
N THR A 81 27.41 -25.49 11.08
CA THR A 81 27.56 -24.04 10.87
C THR A 81 26.95 -23.66 9.51
N PRO A 82 26.67 -22.37 9.25
CA PRO A 82 26.30 -21.95 7.90
C PRO A 82 27.34 -22.35 6.84
N TYR A 83 28.64 -22.09 7.06
CA TYR A 83 29.67 -22.43 6.05
C TYR A 83 29.80 -23.94 5.81
N SER A 84 29.66 -24.78 6.84
CA SER A 84 29.77 -26.24 6.68
C SER A 84 28.56 -26.84 5.96
N SER A 85 27.40 -26.19 6.08
CA SER A 85 26.14 -26.65 5.49
C SER A 85 25.91 -26.08 4.09
N PHE A 86 26.47 -24.89 3.82
CA PHE A 86 26.31 -24.14 2.57
C PHE A 86 27.67 -23.58 2.08
N PRO A 87 28.65 -24.44 1.75
CA PRO A 87 30.02 -24.01 1.42
C PRO A 87 30.08 -23.07 0.20
N ALA A 88 29.20 -23.25 -0.78
CA ALA A 88 29.15 -22.42 -1.99
C ALA A 88 28.93 -20.92 -1.71
N ILE A 89 28.21 -20.57 -0.64
CA ILE A 89 28.02 -19.17 -0.23
C ILE A 89 29.31 -18.60 0.32
N ALA A 90 29.99 -19.34 1.21
CA ALA A 90 31.27 -18.92 1.77
C ALA A 90 32.35 -18.74 0.68
N GLU A 91 32.43 -19.69 -0.26
CA GLU A 91 33.31 -19.62 -1.44
C GLU A 91 33.01 -18.38 -2.28
N THR A 92 31.73 -18.12 -2.56
CA THR A 92 31.30 -16.94 -3.32
C THR A 92 31.67 -15.63 -2.65
N LEU A 93 31.49 -15.53 -1.32
CA LEU A 93 31.84 -14.32 -0.57
C LEU A 93 33.35 -14.07 -0.54
N ALA A 94 34.18 -15.11 -0.71
CA ALA A 94 35.63 -14.96 -0.79
C ALA A 94 36.09 -14.31 -2.11
N GLU A 95 35.31 -14.50 -3.18
CA GLU A 95 35.53 -13.88 -4.50
C GLU A 95 35.00 -12.43 -4.59
N ALA A 96 34.21 -11.98 -3.62
CA ALA A 96 33.72 -10.61 -3.54
C ALA A 96 34.70 -9.74 -2.75
N THR A 97 35.67 -9.12 -3.45
CA THR A 97 36.70 -8.30 -2.82
C THR A 97 36.51 -6.81 -3.07
N PHE A 98 37.03 -6.00 -2.14
CA PHE A 98 37.08 -4.56 -2.29
C PHE A 98 38.21 -3.97 -1.46
N ARG A 99 38.47 -2.69 -1.67
CA ARG A 99 39.53 -1.95 -1.00
C ARG A 99 38.95 -0.78 -0.24
N TRP A 100 39.54 -0.47 0.91
CA TRP A 100 39.20 0.70 1.69
C TRP A 100 40.49 1.31 2.26
N GLY A 101 40.86 2.49 1.75
CA GLY A 101 42.20 3.04 1.95
C GLY A 101 43.28 2.14 1.32
N GLU A 102 44.29 1.78 2.09
CA GLU A 102 45.41 0.96 1.59
C GLU A 102 45.16 -0.56 1.71
N GLU A 103 44.09 -0.97 2.41
CA GLU A 103 43.81 -2.35 2.77
C GLU A 103 42.78 -3.00 1.83
N SER A 104 42.92 -4.31 1.60
CA SER A 104 42.00 -5.12 0.78
C SER A 104 41.23 -6.10 1.67
N TYR A 105 39.96 -6.28 1.34
CA TYR A 105 38.99 -7.06 2.10
C TYR A 105 38.23 -8.01 1.18
N SER A 106 37.85 -9.17 1.71
CA SER A 106 36.82 -10.05 1.11
C SER A 106 35.54 -10.01 1.95
N LEU A 107 34.37 -10.16 1.32
CA LEU A 107 33.13 -10.30 2.09
C LEU A 107 33.07 -11.58 2.92
N ALA A 108 33.92 -12.57 2.64
CA ALA A 108 34.02 -13.78 3.45
C ALA A 108 34.62 -13.53 4.84
N GLU A 109 35.51 -12.53 4.99
CA GLU A 109 36.19 -12.31 6.27
C GLU A 109 35.40 -11.41 7.21
N LEU A 110 34.65 -10.44 6.70
CA LEU A 110 34.06 -9.37 7.50
C LEU A 110 32.87 -9.75 8.40
N PRO A 111 31.94 -10.65 8.01
CA PRO A 111 30.74 -10.97 8.80
C PRO A 111 31.03 -11.36 10.25
N MET A 112 32.09 -12.13 10.48
CA MET A 112 32.45 -12.60 11.82
C MET A 112 32.94 -11.47 12.75
N PHE A 113 33.51 -10.41 12.17
CA PHE A 113 34.03 -9.23 12.88
C PHE A 113 33.01 -8.10 13.00
N ALA A 114 31.89 -8.16 12.27
CA ALA A 114 30.79 -7.21 12.31
C ALA A 114 29.92 -7.36 13.57
N ARG A 115 30.57 -7.35 14.75
CA ARG A 115 29.94 -7.59 16.05
C ARG A 115 30.02 -6.37 16.95
N PRO A 116 29.07 -6.21 17.89
CA PRO A 116 29.12 -5.16 18.90
C PRO A 116 30.20 -5.52 19.92
N ARG A 117 31.44 -5.08 19.68
CA ARG A 117 32.57 -5.32 20.57
C ARG A 117 33.34 -4.02 20.83
N PRO A 118 32.89 -3.20 21.80
CA PRO A 118 33.48 -1.88 22.07
C PRO A 118 34.92 -1.95 22.62
N ARG A 119 35.42 -3.13 22.98
CA ARG A 119 36.76 -3.31 23.58
C ARG A 119 37.89 -3.54 22.57
N ILE A 120 37.61 -3.78 21.29
CA ILE A 120 38.64 -4.10 20.29
C ILE A 120 38.84 -2.93 19.36
N GLN A 121 40.01 -2.29 19.45
CA GLN A 121 40.38 -1.14 18.62
C GLN A 121 40.99 -1.60 17.28
N ASN A 122 41.01 -0.70 16.29
CA ASN A 122 41.66 -0.95 14.99
C ASN A 122 43.13 -1.39 15.13
N ALA A 123 43.85 -0.84 16.11
CA ALA A 123 45.24 -1.18 16.39
C ALA A 123 45.40 -2.64 16.83
N ASP A 124 44.45 -3.16 17.61
CA ASP A 124 44.49 -4.55 18.09
C ASP A 124 44.32 -5.53 16.92
N TRP A 125 43.37 -5.26 16.01
CA TRP A 125 43.19 -6.10 14.82
C TRP A 125 44.37 -6.04 13.86
N ARG A 126 44.97 -4.86 13.66
CA ARG A 126 46.17 -4.72 12.85
C ARG A 126 47.34 -5.52 13.44
N SER A 127 47.47 -5.54 14.77
CA SER A 127 48.49 -6.35 15.46
C SER A 127 48.24 -7.85 15.32
N ALA A 128 46.97 -8.29 15.39
CA ALA A 128 46.61 -9.70 15.33
C ALA A 128 46.63 -10.29 13.90
N LEU A 129 46.09 -9.54 12.92
CA LEU A 129 45.77 -10.02 11.57
C LEU A 129 46.59 -9.34 10.47
N GLY A 130 47.45 -8.37 10.82
CA GLY A 130 48.25 -7.60 9.86
C GLY A 130 47.49 -6.49 9.12
N LYS A 131 46.17 -6.34 9.37
CA LYS A 131 45.31 -5.30 8.79
C LYS A 131 44.22 -4.87 9.76
N THR A 132 43.67 -3.68 9.55
CA THR A 132 42.49 -3.22 10.31
C THR A 132 41.23 -3.94 9.83
N MET A 133 40.17 -3.91 10.64
CA MET A 133 38.86 -4.45 10.26
C MET A 133 37.82 -3.33 10.14
N ARG A 134 38.25 -2.18 9.62
CA ARG A 134 37.47 -0.92 9.59
C ARG A 134 36.04 -1.10 9.05
N PRO A 135 35.81 -1.70 7.87
CA PRO A 135 34.44 -1.92 7.38
C PRO A 135 33.58 -2.75 8.34
N ALA A 136 34.12 -3.85 8.88
CA ALA A 136 33.40 -4.69 9.84
C ALA A 136 33.15 -3.97 11.17
N LEU A 137 34.07 -3.15 11.66
CA LEU A 137 33.88 -2.37 12.89
C LEU A 137 32.78 -1.32 12.74
N VAL A 138 32.61 -0.72 11.55
CA VAL A 138 31.48 0.17 11.27
C VAL A 138 30.18 -0.61 11.38
N VAL A 139 30.04 -1.74 10.68
CA VAL A 139 28.83 -2.59 10.76
C VAL A 139 28.59 -3.09 12.19
N GLY A 140 29.63 -3.52 12.90
CA GLY A 140 29.54 -3.99 14.29
C GLY A 140 29.12 -2.90 15.27
N ALA A 141 29.57 -1.66 15.08
CA ALA A 141 29.13 -0.51 15.87
C ALA A 141 27.66 -0.20 15.60
N MET A 142 27.25 -0.12 14.32
CA MET A 142 25.86 0.14 13.95
C MET A 142 24.92 -0.99 14.37
N HIS A 143 25.37 -2.24 14.31
CA HIS A 143 24.65 -3.39 14.85
C HIS A 143 24.41 -3.25 16.35
N GLY A 144 25.43 -2.86 17.13
CA GLY A 144 25.30 -2.69 18.58
C GLY A 144 24.30 -1.59 18.94
N ILE A 145 24.42 -0.45 18.28
CA ILE A 145 23.52 0.68 18.45
C ILE A 145 22.08 0.30 18.11
N ALA A 146 21.86 -0.51 17.08
CA ALA A 146 20.52 -0.93 16.68
C ALA A 146 19.80 -1.81 17.72
N HIS A 147 20.47 -2.31 18.78
CA HIS A 147 19.87 -3.29 19.73
C HIS A 147 18.64 -2.78 20.49
N TYR A 148 18.27 -1.49 20.36
CA TYR A 148 17.01 -0.91 20.83
C TYR A 148 15.74 -1.66 20.36
N GLU A 149 15.83 -2.54 19.34
CA GLU A 149 14.73 -3.42 18.91
C GLU A 149 14.49 -4.64 19.81
N LYS A 150 15.44 -4.93 20.72
CA LYS A 150 15.43 -6.16 21.53
C LYS A 150 14.93 -5.87 22.93
N GLU A 151 13.64 -5.58 23.06
CA GLU A 151 12.99 -5.54 24.37
C GLU A 151 12.90 -6.95 24.99
N GLY A 152 12.37 -7.07 26.22
CA GLY A 152 12.16 -8.35 26.92
C GLY A 152 11.23 -9.34 26.19
N GLY A 153 10.59 -10.23 26.94
CA GLY A 153 9.56 -11.14 26.41
C GLY A 153 9.92 -12.61 26.39
N THR A 154 8.92 -13.43 26.09
CA THR A 154 8.97 -14.89 26.25
C THR A 154 9.47 -15.56 24.97
N LYS A 155 10.56 -16.32 25.08
CA LYS A 155 11.16 -17.04 23.96
C LYS A 155 10.25 -18.17 23.51
N GLN A 156 10.04 -18.28 22.20
CA GLN A 156 9.48 -19.48 21.60
C GLN A 156 10.50 -20.62 21.65
N THR A 157 10.12 -21.74 22.26
CA THR A 157 10.99 -22.90 22.50
C THR A 157 10.59 -24.14 21.69
N ASN A 158 9.48 -24.11 20.97
CA ASN A 158 9.03 -25.22 20.13
C ASN A 158 9.14 -24.84 18.64
N TYR A 159 10.03 -25.53 17.93
CA TYR A 159 10.26 -25.28 16.50
C TYR A 159 9.01 -25.53 15.65
N ALA A 160 8.26 -26.60 15.93
CA ALA A 160 7.06 -26.95 15.15
C ALA A 160 5.92 -25.94 15.33
N ALA A 161 5.96 -25.14 16.40
CA ALA A 161 4.99 -24.09 16.70
C ALA A 161 5.61 -22.68 16.59
N MET A 162 6.75 -22.54 15.92
CA MET A 162 7.42 -21.25 15.78
C MET A 162 6.61 -20.33 14.85
N CYS A 163 6.16 -19.21 15.39
CA CYS A 163 5.38 -18.21 14.67
C CYS A 163 6.14 -16.90 14.51
N ARG A 164 5.78 -16.18 13.45
CA ARG A 164 6.11 -14.77 13.24
C ARG A 164 4.82 -13.96 13.35
N ALA A 165 4.86 -12.89 14.14
CA ALA A 165 3.75 -11.96 14.27
C ALA A 165 3.83 -10.85 13.19
N SER A 166 2.69 -10.26 12.86
CA SER A 166 2.61 -8.95 12.22
C SER A 166 2.71 -7.84 13.27
N ALA A 167 2.81 -6.57 12.84
CA ALA A 167 2.79 -5.44 13.76
C ALA A 167 1.50 -5.34 14.60
N PHE A 168 0.41 -5.99 14.17
CA PHE A 168 -0.91 -5.94 14.78
C PHE A 168 -1.37 -7.28 15.39
N GLY A 169 -0.46 -8.26 15.48
CA GLY A 169 -0.68 -9.52 16.21
C GLY A 169 -1.32 -10.67 15.42
N ASP A 170 -1.56 -10.51 14.11
CA ASP A 170 -1.80 -11.68 13.23
C ASP A 170 -0.51 -12.51 13.14
N GLU A 171 -0.62 -13.83 13.28
CA GLU A 171 0.54 -14.74 13.31
C GLU A 171 0.51 -15.74 12.17
N GLN A 172 1.70 -16.13 11.71
CA GLN A 172 1.89 -17.19 10.72
C GLN A 172 3.01 -18.13 11.18
N PHE A 173 2.83 -19.43 10.95
CA PHE A 173 3.88 -20.41 11.21
C PHE A 173 5.04 -20.21 10.23
N ILE A 174 6.27 -20.22 10.75
CA ILE A 174 7.48 -20.03 9.93
C ILE A 174 7.72 -21.25 9.02
N ASN A 175 7.38 -22.46 9.46
CA ASN A 175 7.54 -23.69 8.69
C ASN A 175 6.43 -23.93 7.63
N GLU A 176 5.36 -23.13 7.62
CA GLU A 176 4.25 -23.25 6.66
C GLU A 176 4.20 -22.09 5.66
N THR A 177 5.24 -21.24 5.58
CA THR A 177 5.21 -20.10 4.65
C THR A 177 5.02 -20.58 3.21
N ALA A 178 4.04 -19.98 2.52
CA ALA A 178 3.44 -20.46 1.29
C ALA A 178 4.46 -20.93 0.22
N GLY A 179 4.40 -22.21 -0.16
CA GLY A 179 4.97 -22.70 -1.43
C GLY A 179 6.29 -23.50 -1.40
N ALA A 180 6.57 -24.27 -0.34
CA ALA A 180 7.61 -25.32 -0.32
C ALA A 180 9.10 -24.89 -0.25
N THR A 181 9.41 -23.63 0.09
CA THR A 181 10.81 -23.17 0.31
C THR A 181 11.11 -23.11 1.80
N THR A 182 12.05 -23.93 2.29
CA THR A 182 12.52 -23.87 3.68
C THR A 182 13.42 -22.66 3.94
N LEU A 183 13.71 -22.30 5.20
CA LEU A 183 14.69 -21.24 5.47
C LEU A 183 16.07 -21.60 4.92
N ASN A 184 16.41 -22.89 4.95
CA ASN A 184 17.64 -23.40 4.34
C ASN A 184 17.67 -23.17 2.81
N ASP A 185 16.55 -23.37 2.10
CA ASP A 185 16.45 -23.06 0.67
C ASP A 185 16.54 -21.55 0.40
N ALA A 186 15.94 -20.74 1.26
CA ALA A 186 16.04 -19.29 1.20
C ALA A 186 17.49 -18.82 1.36
N TYR A 187 18.23 -19.40 2.32
CA TYR A 187 19.66 -19.17 2.52
C TYR A 187 20.48 -19.60 1.30
N ALA A 188 20.30 -20.84 0.83
CA ALA A 188 21.04 -21.41 -0.29
C ALA A 188 20.84 -20.63 -1.60
N SER A 189 19.69 -19.96 -1.76
CA SER A 189 19.33 -19.16 -2.94
C SER A 189 19.67 -17.67 -2.81
N LEU A 190 20.42 -17.24 -1.79
CA LEU A 190 20.84 -15.85 -1.67
C LEU A 190 21.70 -15.43 -2.89
N PRO A 191 21.45 -14.25 -3.48
CA PRO A 191 22.11 -13.78 -4.70
C PRO A 191 23.54 -13.26 -4.45
N VAL A 192 24.34 -13.95 -3.64
CA VAL A 192 25.71 -13.51 -3.27
C VAL A 192 26.67 -13.52 -4.45
N ALA A 193 26.38 -14.27 -5.51
CA ALA A 193 27.19 -14.29 -6.74
C ALA A 193 27.22 -12.95 -7.47
N ALA A 194 26.19 -12.12 -7.31
CA ALA A 194 26.15 -10.77 -7.89
C ALA A 194 27.17 -9.80 -7.26
N LEU A 195 27.74 -10.14 -6.09
CA LEU A 195 28.69 -9.29 -5.37
C LEU A 195 30.16 -9.53 -5.76
N ARG A 196 30.42 -10.54 -6.59
CA ARG A 196 31.77 -10.93 -7.02
C ARG A 196 32.46 -9.84 -7.84
N ASP A 197 33.79 -9.88 -7.87
CA ASP A 197 34.56 -9.02 -8.76
C ASP A 197 34.23 -9.24 -10.25
N GLY A 198 34.03 -8.13 -10.98
CA GLY A 198 33.71 -8.14 -12.41
C GLY A 198 32.28 -8.54 -12.76
N ALA A 199 31.43 -8.87 -11.78
CA ALA A 199 30.01 -9.10 -12.01
C ALA A 199 29.28 -7.77 -12.26
N THR A 200 28.34 -7.76 -13.21
CA THR A 200 27.35 -6.68 -13.33
C THR A 200 26.38 -6.77 -12.16
N TRP A 201 26.61 -5.95 -11.15
CA TRP A 201 25.73 -5.86 -9.98
C TRP A 201 24.64 -4.80 -10.20
N GLU A 202 23.39 -5.26 -10.32
CA GLU A 202 22.22 -4.38 -10.26
C GLU A 202 21.70 -4.33 -8.82
N ARG A 203 22.05 -3.27 -8.10
CA ARG A 203 21.75 -3.15 -6.66
C ARG A 203 20.27 -3.26 -6.35
N ALA A 204 19.40 -2.53 -7.06
CA ALA A 204 17.97 -2.56 -6.82
C ALA A 204 17.38 -3.98 -6.99
N ALA A 205 17.77 -4.70 -8.04
CA ALA A 205 17.35 -6.08 -8.28
C ALA A 205 17.88 -7.04 -7.18
N TRP A 206 19.14 -6.84 -6.77
CA TRP A 206 19.74 -7.63 -5.68
C TRP A 206 19.02 -7.41 -4.34
N LEU A 207 18.74 -6.16 -3.98
CA LEU A 207 17.99 -5.84 -2.75
C LEU A 207 16.57 -6.39 -2.77
N ALA A 208 15.88 -6.38 -3.92
CA ALA A 208 14.56 -6.97 -4.04
C ALA A 208 14.55 -8.47 -3.71
N VAL A 209 15.54 -9.21 -4.22
CA VAL A 209 15.70 -10.64 -3.90
C VAL A 209 16.11 -10.82 -2.43
N MET A 210 17.05 -10.03 -1.92
CA MET A 210 17.46 -10.09 -0.50
C MET A 210 16.28 -9.85 0.43
N ARG A 211 15.43 -8.86 0.15
CA ARG A 211 14.20 -8.57 0.89
C ARG A 211 13.27 -9.78 0.91
N GLN A 212 12.95 -10.31 -0.27
CA GLN A 212 12.09 -11.50 -0.40
C GLN A 212 12.58 -12.68 0.46
N LYS A 213 13.89 -12.91 0.50
CA LYS A 213 14.48 -14.02 1.28
C LYS A 213 14.56 -13.72 2.77
N LEU A 214 15.05 -12.54 3.15
CA LEU A 214 15.29 -12.17 4.54
C LEU A 214 13.99 -11.90 5.32
N GLU A 215 12.91 -11.47 4.65
CA GLU A 215 11.61 -11.32 5.30
C GLU A 215 11.08 -12.66 5.86
N LEU A 216 11.46 -13.81 5.28
CA LEU A 216 11.10 -15.14 5.79
C LEU A 216 11.73 -15.45 7.16
N GLY A 217 12.89 -14.84 7.46
CA GLY A 217 13.59 -15.01 8.73
C GLY A 217 13.09 -14.05 9.81
N ILE A 218 13.25 -14.46 11.08
CA ILE A 218 12.96 -13.62 12.25
C ILE A 218 14.23 -13.03 12.85
N ALA A 219 14.19 -11.76 13.28
CA ALA A 219 15.31 -11.13 13.96
C ALA A 219 15.48 -11.64 15.41
N ASP A 220 14.36 -11.92 16.08
CA ASP A 220 14.26 -12.45 17.45
C ASP A 220 13.14 -13.50 17.56
N THR A 221 13.29 -14.45 18.48
CA THR A 221 12.30 -15.54 18.69
C THR A 221 11.31 -15.25 19.82
N ARG A 222 11.44 -14.11 20.50
CA ARG A 222 10.57 -13.72 21.60
C ARG A 222 9.26 -13.12 21.10
N ARG A 223 8.15 -13.51 21.71
CA ARG A 223 6.89 -12.78 21.54
C ARG A 223 6.85 -11.58 22.50
N PRO A 224 6.33 -10.43 22.07
CA PRO A 224 5.78 -10.16 20.75
C PRO A 224 6.80 -9.47 19.82
N THR A 225 8.10 -9.45 20.12
CA THR A 225 9.16 -8.76 19.35
C THR A 225 9.56 -9.48 18.05
N ASN A 226 9.04 -10.70 17.86
CA ASN A 226 9.14 -11.51 16.66
C ASN A 226 8.34 -10.93 15.46
N GLU A 227 7.80 -9.69 15.54
CA GLU A 227 7.25 -9.01 14.37
C GLU A 227 8.32 -8.47 13.42
N VAL A 228 9.51 -8.17 13.96
CA VAL A 228 10.65 -7.65 13.21
C VAL A 228 11.34 -8.79 12.48
N THR A 229 11.36 -8.71 11.15
CA THR A 229 12.01 -9.71 10.30
C THR A 229 13.53 -9.50 10.27
N LEU A 230 14.25 -10.50 9.76
CA LEU A 230 15.69 -10.37 9.53
C LEU A 230 16.01 -9.27 8.51
N TRP A 231 15.11 -9.01 7.55
CA TRP A 231 15.22 -7.88 6.62
C TRP A 231 15.14 -6.53 7.36
N ASP A 232 14.09 -6.31 8.14
CA ASP A 232 13.84 -5.02 8.81
C ASP A 232 15.03 -4.62 9.70
N TRP A 233 15.53 -5.61 10.45
CA TRP A 233 16.73 -5.48 11.26
C TRP A 233 18.00 -5.22 10.42
N GLY A 234 18.29 -6.11 9.47
CA GLY A 234 19.51 -6.06 8.67
C GLY A 234 19.60 -4.79 7.83
N TYR A 235 18.48 -4.35 7.25
CA TYR A 235 18.43 -3.16 6.40
C TYR A 235 18.61 -1.87 7.21
N THR A 236 18.16 -1.83 8.47
CA THR A 236 18.46 -0.73 9.40
C THR A 236 19.97 -0.63 9.65
N VAL A 237 20.62 -1.76 9.97
CA VAL A 237 22.09 -1.81 10.16
C VAL A 237 22.84 -1.44 8.89
N ALA A 238 22.41 -1.95 7.74
CA ALA A 238 23.00 -1.64 6.44
C ALA A 238 22.90 -0.15 6.08
N SER A 239 21.76 0.48 6.35
CA SER A 239 21.52 1.91 6.09
C SER A 239 22.40 2.80 6.98
N LEU A 240 22.49 2.49 8.27
CA LEU A 240 23.39 3.18 9.20
C LEU A 240 24.87 3.01 8.80
N ALA A 241 25.28 1.79 8.43
CA ALA A 241 26.65 1.49 8.04
C ALA A 241 27.05 2.17 6.73
N LYS A 242 26.17 2.19 5.73
CA LYS A 242 26.36 2.93 4.47
C LYS A 242 26.58 4.42 4.75
N ALA A 243 25.65 5.05 5.46
CA ALA A 243 25.74 6.47 5.80
C ALA A 243 27.01 6.79 6.60
N ALA A 244 27.37 5.92 7.56
CA ALA A 244 28.59 6.07 8.35
C ALA A 244 29.85 6.01 7.49
N LEU A 245 29.93 5.07 6.53
CA LEU A 245 31.10 4.93 5.68
C LEU A 245 31.22 6.08 4.67
N ALA A 246 30.09 6.58 4.14
CA ALA A 246 30.05 7.79 3.33
C ALA A 246 30.56 9.02 4.12
N TRP A 247 30.20 9.14 5.40
CA TRP A 247 30.74 10.18 6.27
C TRP A 247 32.25 10.05 6.48
N ILE A 248 32.75 8.84 6.71
CA ILE A 248 34.19 8.55 6.90
C ILE A 248 34.98 8.85 5.63
N ALA A 249 34.44 8.57 4.43
CA ALA A 249 35.09 8.90 3.16
C ALA A 249 35.41 10.41 3.08
N GLN A 250 34.48 11.25 3.55
CA GLN A 250 34.60 12.70 3.48
C GLN A 250 35.43 13.29 4.65
N ASN A 251 35.28 12.76 5.87
CA ASN A 251 35.78 13.38 7.09
C ASN A 251 36.96 12.62 7.74
N GLY A 252 37.30 11.44 7.22
CA GLY A 252 38.24 10.53 7.84
C GLY A 252 37.63 9.73 9.00
N TRP A 253 38.46 8.88 9.60
CA TRP A 253 38.02 8.03 10.72
C TRP A 253 37.87 8.86 12.00
N PRO A 254 36.72 8.80 12.70
CA PRO A 254 36.50 9.58 13.91
C PRO A 254 37.35 9.08 15.10
N ASP A 255 37.88 10.01 15.90
CA ASP A 255 38.76 9.70 17.05
C ASP A 255 38.06 8.81 18.09
N GLY A 256 36.79 9.08 18.40
CA GLY A 256 35.98 8.27 19.32
C GLY A 256 35.30 7.05 18.67
N GLY A 257 35.66 6.72 17.43
CA GLY A 257 35.11 5.60 16.68
C GLY A 257 33.75 5.87 16.02
N PRO A 258 33.19 4.89 15.28
CA PRO A 258 31.98 5.08 14.46
C PRO A 258 30.74 5.54 15.24
N GLY A 259 30.71 5.34 16.57
CA GLY A 259 29.66 5.85 17.45
C GLY A 259 29.56 7.38 17.52
N ASP A 260 30.54 8.12 17.00
CA ASP A 260 30.57 9.60 16.99
C ASP A 260 30.02 10.23 15.73
N ILE A 261 29.62 9.42 14.77
CA ILE A 261 29.02 9.87 13.52
C ILE A 261 27.60 10.37 13.80
N TYR A 262 27.24 11.46 13.12
CA TYR A 262 25.91 12.03 13.18
C TYR A 262 25.11 11.69 11.92
N PHE A 263 23.82 11.44 12.10
CA PHE A 263 22.86 11.15 11.05
C PHE A 263 21.72 12.17 11.03
N ARG A 264 21.05 12.26 9.89
CA ARG A 264 19.79 12.98 9.69
C ARG A 264 18.89 12.25 8.71
N THR A 265 17.60 12.54 8.81
CA THR A 265 16.60 12.08 7.84
C THR A 265 16.25 13.22 6.89
N MET A 266 16.40 12.98 5.60
CA MET A 266 15.87 13.85 4.54
C MET A 266 14.52 13.28 4.07
N SER A 267 13.49 14.12 3.99
CA SER A 267 12.20 13.75 3.41
C SER A 267 12.00 14.39 2.04
N VAL A 268 11.43 13.64 1.11
CA VAL A 268 11.05 14.10 -0.23
C VAL A 268 9.58 13.77 -0.47
N THR A 269 8.74 14.80 -0.39
CA THR A 269 7.29 14.67 -0.19
C THR A 269 6.49 15.35 -1.29
N ILE A 270 5.33 14.76 -1.62
CA ILE A 270 4.42 15.28 -2.65
C ILE A 270 2.99 14.81 -2.35
N ASP A 271 1.99 15.69 -2.47
CA ASP A 271 0.58 15.30 -2.31
C ASP A 271 0.10 14.64 -3.62
N ARG A 272 0.27 13.31 -3.68
CA ARG A 272 -0.15 12.48 -4.82
C ARG A 272 -1.65 12.63 -5.10
N LEU A 273 -2.47 12.68 -4.05
CA LEU A 273 -3.93 12.80 -4.16
C LEU A 273 -4.35 14.11 -4.81
N GLU A 274 -3.72 15.21 -4.41
CA GLU A 274 -3.96 16.52 -5.01
C GLU A 274 -3.59 16.53 -6.50
N ILE A 275 -2.44 15.97 -6.85
CA ILE A 275 -1.99 15.87 -8.24
C ILE A 275 -2.99 15.06 -9.07
N TYR A 276 -3.41 13.90 -8.58
CA TYR A 276 -4.36 13.04 -9.29
C TYR A 276 -5.73 13.69 -9.45
N ARG A 277 -6.19 14.46 -8.46
CA ARG A 277 -7.47 15.20 -8.53
C ARG A 277 -7.50 16.23 -9.67
N ASN A 278 -6.36 16.70 -10.16
CA ASN A 278 -6.29 17.65 -11.26
C ASN A 278 -6.36 16.98 -12.66
N THR A 279 -6.79 15.71 -12.75
CA THR A 279 -6.92 14.98 -14.01
C THR A 279 -8.36 14.66 -14.39
N ASP A 280 -8.72 14.88 -15.66
CA ASP A 280 -10.07 14.57 -16.16
C ASP A 280 -10.21 13.12 -16.64
N LYS A 281 -9.14 12.53 -17.20
CA LYS A 281 -9.13 11.17 -17.76
C LYS A 281 -8.26 10.21 -16.94
N ILE A 282 -8.68 8.95 -16.86
CA ILE A 282 -7.95 7.90 -16.13
C ILE A 282 -6.53 7.68 -16.68
N THR A 283 -6.34 7.76 -17.99
CA THR A 283 -5.04 7.55 -18.62
C THR A 283 -4.05 8.69 -18.33
N ASP A 284 -4.54 9.91 -18.08
CA ASP A 284 -3.70 11.02 -17.64
C ASP A 284 -3.22 10.79 -16.21
N LEU A 285 -4.11 10.34 -15.32
CA LEU A 285 -3.78 9.98 -13.94
C LEU A 285 -2.72 8.87 -13.89
N LEU A 286 -2.96 7.76 -14.58
CA LEU A 286 -2.03 6.64 -14.60
C LEU A 286 -0.67 7.06 -15.17
N GLY A 287 -0.66 7.90 -16.21
CA GLY A 287 0.56 8.47 -16.77
C GLY A 287 1.32 9.41 -15.80
N LEU A 288 0.62 10.14 -14.92
CA LEU A 288 1.24 10.93 -13.85
C LEU A 288 1.82 10.05 -12.75
N ARG A 289 1.09 9.02 -12.32
CA ARG A 289 1.58 8.03 -11.35
C ARG A 289 2.88 7.41 -11.83
N ASP A 290 2.89 6.89 -13.05
CA ASP A 290 4.08 6.24 -13.63
C ASP A 290 5.27 7.22 -13.72
N ALA A 291 5.01 8.50 -14.03
CA ALA A 291 6.04 9.54 -14.05
C ALA A 291 6.59 9.88 -12.65
N LEU A 292 5.74 9.88 -11.62
CA LEU A 292 6.17 10.06 -10.23
C LEU A 292 7.00 8.88 -9.74
N ASP A 293 6.56 7.66 -10.00
CA ASP A 293 7.29 6.44 -9.60
C ASP A 293 8.66 6.36 -10.30
N GLU A 294 8.74 6.77 -11.57
CA GLU A 294 10.00 6.96 -12.28
C GLU A 294 10.91 7.98 -11.59
N SER A 295 10.36 9.12 -11.17
CA SER A 295 11.14 10.20 -10.54
C SER A 295 11.73 9.77 -9.19
N TYR A 296 10.93 9.09 -8.36
CA TYR A 296 11.42 8.51 -7.11
C TYR A 296 12.45 7.40 -7.33
N ARG A 297 12.35 6.62 -8.42
CA ARG A 297 13.37 5.62 -8.77
C ARG A 297 14.69 6.28 -9.17
N LYS A 298 14.64 7.33 -10.00
CA LYS A 298 15.83 8.13 -10.36
C LYS A 298 16.50 8.71 -9.11
N LEU A 299 15.71 9.22 -8.17
CA LEU A 299 16.22 9.75 -6.90
C LEU A 299 16.91 8.67 -6.05
N GLN A 300 16.32 7.47 -5.97
CA GLN A 300 16.96 6.34 -5.27
C GLN A 300 18.29 5.97 -5.92
N VAL A 301 18.35 5.87 -7.25
CA VAL A 301 19.61 5.59 -7.96
C VAL A 301 20.66 6.66 -7.65
N LEU A 302 20.29 7.93 -7.72
CA LEU A 302 21.17 9.06 -7.43
C LEU A 302 21.76 8.98 -6.00
N LEU A 303 20.90 8.86 -4.98
CA LEU A 303 21.33 8.93 -3.58
C LEU A 303 21.97 7.64 -3.09
N GLU A 304 21.41 6.49 -3.45
CA GLU A 304 21.77 5.21 -2.88
C GLU A 304 22.88 4.48 -3.64
N GLU A 305 23.04 4.76 -4.94
CA GLU A 305 23.98 4.07 -5.84
C GLU A 305 25.06 5.01 -6.37
N GLU A 306 24.69 6.10 -7.04
CA GLU A 306 25.67 6.99 -7.69
C GLU A 306 26.57 7.69 -6.67
N PHE A 307 25.97 8.21 -5.59
CA PHE A 307 26.68 8.90 -4.51
C PHE A 307 26.81 8.08 -3.23
N GLY A 308 26.10 6.95 -3.11
CA GLY A 308 26.21 6.05 -1.95
C GLY A 308 26.01 6.74 -0.59
N LEU A 309 25.19 7.81 -0.53
CA LEU A 309 25.07 8.66 0.65
C LEU A 309 24.31 8.00 1.79
N GLY A 310 23.35 7.14 1.46
CA GLY A 310 22.44 6.53 2.41
C GLY A 310 21.37 5.73 1.69
N ASN A 311 20.30 5.41 2.40
CA ASN A 311 19.21 4.56 1.90
C ASN A 311 17.85 5.18 2.20
N ARG A 312 16.90 4.99 1.29
CA ARG A 312 15.47 5.10 1.61
C ARG A 312 15.13 4.01 2.61
N PHE A 313 14.92 4.42 3.85
CA PHE A 313 14.67 3.49 4.95
C PHE A 313 13.22 3.52 5.45
N TYR A 314 12.42 4.49 4.98
CA TYR A 314 10.97 4.55 5.19
C TYR A 314 10.27 5.25 4.02
N HIS A 315 9.04 4.83 3.68
CA HIS A 315 8.17 5.52 2.72
C HIS A 315 6.69 5.17 2.91
N ASP A 316 5.81 6.12 2.59
CA ASP A 316 4.36 5.99 2.63
C ASP A 316 3.71 7.00 1.66
N GLU A 317 2.39 7.23 1.78
CA GLU A 317 1.66 8.20 0.96
C GLU A 317 2.19 9.64 1.06
N THR A 318 2.92 9.99 2.13
CA THR A 318 3.47 11.34 2.31
C THR A 318 4.76 11.56 1.51
N GLY A 319 5.51 10.49 1.22
CA GLY A 319 6.75 10.57 0.46
C GLY A 319 7.80 9.52 0.84
N ALA A 320 9.05 9.82 0.51
CA ALA A 320 10.21 8.97 0.77
C ALA A 320 11.16 9.62 1.78
N TYR A 321 11.71 8.81 2.69
CA TYR A 321 12.57 9.24 3.79
C TYR A 321 13.91 8.52 3.72
N TYR A 322 14.98 9.31 3.62
CA TYR A 322 16.35 8.84 3.43
C TYR A 322 17.16 9.09 4.69
N LEU A 323 17.81 8.04 5.22
CA LEU A 323 18.76 8.18 6.31
C LEU A 323 20.13 8.52 5.72
N LEU A 324 20.63 9.70 6.03
CA LEU A 324 21.86 10.27 5.49
C LEU A 324 22.83 10.62 6.63
N PRO A 325 24.14 10.70 6.36
CA PRO A 325 25.07 11.30 7.30
C PRO A 325 24.77 12.81 7.44
N ASP A 326 25.05 13.37 8.62
CA ASP A 326 24.92 14.81 8.90
C ASP A 326 26.05 15.58 8.18
N ILE A 327 25.81 15.92 6.91
CA ILE A 327 26.71 16.67 6.03
C ILE A 327 26.00 17.90 5.46
N ALA A 328 26.77 18.88 4.98
CA ALA A 328 26.21 20.07 4.35
C ALA A 328 25.73 19.77 2.92
N PHE A 329 24.54 20.28 2.57
CA PHE A 329 23.99 20.23 1.21
C PHE A 329 24.12 21.60 0.56
N THR A 330 24.65 21.62 -0.67
CA THR A 330 24.80 22.85 -1.47
C THR A 330 23.58 23.06 -2.39
N GLU A 331 23.43 24.26 -2.93
CA GLU A 331 22.41 24.53 -3.96
C GLU A 331 22.55 23.63 -5.19
N GLU A 332 23.77 23.22 -5.55
CA GLU A 332 24.02 22.28 -6.64
C GLU A 332 23.46 20.89 -6.32
N ASP A 333 23.62 20.44 -5.07
CA ASP A 333 23.10 19.16 -4.60
C ASP A 333 21.55 19.15 -4.64
N ILE A 334 20.92 20.24 -4.20
CA ILE A 334 19.46 20.41 -4.27
C ILE A 334 18.98 20.43 -5.73
N ALA A 335 19.71 21.12 -6.62
CA ALA A 335 19.39 21.15 -8.04
C ALA A 335 19.48 19.77 -8.69
N ARG A 336 20.46 18.94 -8.30
CA ARG A 336 20.58 17.54 -8.75
C ARG A 336 19.38 16.70 -8.30
N ILE A 337 19.00 16.78 -7.03
CA ILE A 337 17.81 16.08 -6.52
C ILE A 337 16.55 16.50 -7.31
N ARG A 338 16.36 17.81 -7.51
CA ARG A 338 15.22 18.33 -8.28
C ARG A 338 15.22 17.85 -9.73
N SER A 339 16.39 17.67 -10.35
CA SER A 339 16.51 17.20 -11.74
C SER A 339 16.01 15.76 -11.96
N CYS A 340 15.82 14.97 -10.90
CA CYS A 340 15.17 13.66 -10.98
C CYS A 340 13.67 13.76 -11.28
N PHE A 341 13.06 14.91 -11.03
CA PHE A 341 11.62 15.14 -11.15
C PHE A 341 11.34 16.10 -12.32
N PRO A 342 10.30 15.83 -13.13
CA PRO A 342 9.77 16.81 -14.06
C PRO A 342 9.38 18.10 -13.33
N LEU A 343 9.49 19.26 -13.99
CA LEU A 343 9.16 20.55 -13.39
C LEU A 343 7.71 20.63 -12.88
N ASP A 344 6.81 19.87 -13.50
CA ASP A 344 5.41 19.78 -13.10
C ASP A 344 5.14 18.77 -11.97
N LEU A 345 6.18 18.18 -11.39
CA LEU A 345 6.12 17.18 -10.32
C LEU A 345 7.24 17.39 -9.27
N LEU A 346 7.70 18.63 -9.11
CA LEU A 346 8.76 18.95 -8.14
C LEU A 346 8.30 18.67 -6.71
N PRO A 347 9.09 17.92 -5.91
CA PRO A 347 8.72 17.60 -4.55
C PRO A 347 9.13 18.71 -3.57
N HIS A 348 8.54 18.69 -2.38
CA HIS A 348 9.13 19.35 -1.23
C HIS A 348 10.31 18.53 -0.70
N ILE A 349 11.41 19.18 -0.36
CA ILE A 349 12.62 18.54 0.17
C ILE A 349 12.93 19.19 1.52
N ASP A 350 12.89 18.40 2.59
CA ASP A 350 13.33 18.81 3.93
C ASP A 350 14.54 17.98 4.36
N PHE A 351 15.62 18.65 4.80
CA PHE A 351 16.85 18.04 5.29
C PHE A 351 16.90 17.92 6.82
N GLY A 352 15.83 18.29 7.51
CA GLY A 352 15.76 18.31 8.96
C GLY A 352 16.26 19.62 9.58
N GLN A 353 15.78 19.91 10.78
CA GLN A 353 16.21 21.01 11.63
C GLN A 353 17.55 20.68 12.31
N PRO A 354 18.35 21.67 12.75
CA PRO A 354 19.59 21.42 13.51
C PRO A 354 19.41 20.52 14.75
N GLY A 355 18.23 20.56 15.38
CA GLY A 355 17.88 19.70 16.52
C GLY A 355 17.59 18.24 16.16
N ASP A 356 17.38 17.93 14.88
CA ASP A 356 17.07 16.57 14.42
C ASP A 356 18.31 15.69 14.25
N ARG A 357 19.52 16.26 14.39
CA ARG A 357 20.76 15.49 14.30
C ARG A 357 20.80 14.41 15.39
N ILE A 358 21.23 13.21 15.01
CA ILE A 358 21.31 12.06 15.91
C ILE A 358 22.74 11.55 15.91
N ARG A 359 23.39 11.54 17.08
CA ARG A 359 24.69 10.88 17.22
C ARG A 359 24.45 9.37 17.34
N ALA A 360 25.23 8.59 16.62
CA ALA A 360 25.08 7.13 16.59
C ALA A 360 25.08 6.51 18.02
N ARG A 361 26.00 6.91 18.90
CA ARG A 361 26.05 6.40 20.28
C ARG A 361 24.86 6.77 21.15
N ASP A 362 24.11 7.83 20.81
CA ASP A 362 22.94 8.26 21.59
C ASP A 362 21.72 7.34 21.34
N LEU A 363 21.85 6.43 20.37
CA LEU A 363 20.89 5.37 20.09
C LEU A 363 21.26 4.06 20.82
N ASP A 364 22.42 3.99 21.49
CA ASP A 364 22.83 2.80 22.23
C ASP A 364 22.04 2.67 23.54
N GLN A 365 21.17 1.65 23.60
CA GLN A 365 20.31 1.39 24.75
C GLN A 365 21.08 1.03 26.04
N GLU A 366 22.32 0.53 25.94
CA GLU A 366 23.11 0.20 27.14
C GLU A 366 23.64 1.46 27.85
N ASN A 367 23.78 2.56 27.10
CA ASN A 367 24.46 3.78 27.55
C ASN A 367 23.52 5.00 27.64
N THR A 368 22.27 4.87 27.20
CA THR A 368 21.31 5.98 27.10
C THR A 368 20.08 5.71 27.98
N PRO A 369 19.66 6.64 28.84
CA PRO A 369 18.39 6.50 29.57
C PRO A 369 17.22 6.26 28.62
N HIS A 370 16.29 5.38 29.00
CA HIS A 370 15.20 4.94 28.11
C HIS A 370 14.36 6.09 27.54
N ALA A 371 14.02 7.09 28.36
CA ALA A 371 13.26 8.26 27.90
C ALA A 371 14.01 9.07 26.83
N ASP A 372 15.32 9.26 27.00
CA ASP A 372 16.17 9.97 26.04
C ASP A 372 16.33 9.14 24.75
N LEU A 373 16.49 7.81 24.88
CA LEU A 373 16.54 6.88 23.74
C LEU A 373 15.28 6.98 22.89
N VAL A 374 14.10 6.92 23.51
CA VAL A 374 12.81 7.06 22.83
C VAL A 374 12.74 8.39 22.07
N GLU A 375 13.13 9.50 22.70
CA GLU A 375 13.17 10.81 22.04
C GLU A 375 14.08 10.82 20.80
N ARG A 376 15.24 10.14 20.86
CA ARG A 376 16.18 10.02 19.74
C ARG A 376 15.64 9.14 18.62
N LEU A 377 14.95 8.04 18.93
CA LEU A 377 14.34 7.15 17.94
C LEU A 377 13.25 7.86 17.13
N LEU A 378 12.43 8.69 17.77
CA LEU A 378 11.39 9.46 17.09
C LEU A 378 11.95 10.40 16.00
N ARG A 379 13.19 10.87 16.15
CA ARG A 379 13.85 11.77 15.17
C ARG A 379 14.25 11.06 13.88
N LEU A 380 14.29 9.73 13.87
CA LEU A 380 14.60 8.97 12.66
C LEU A 380 13.41 8.99 11.69
N VAL A 381 12.20 8.64 12.14
CA VAL A 381 11.02 8.50 11.25
C VAL A 381 9.84 9.37 11.69
N ALA A 382 9.36 9.21 12.91
CA ALA A 382 8.10 9.80 13.37
C ALA A 382 8.07 11.34 13.27
N ILE A 383 9.12 12.03 13.73
CA ILE A 383 9.21 13.50 13.69
C ILE A 383 9.34 14.02 12.25
N PRO A 384 10.27 13.52 11.40
CA PRO A 384 10.32 13.90 9.99
C PRO A 384 8.99 13.67 9.27
N ARG A 385 8.32 12.55 9.55
CA ARG A 385 7.02 12.22 8.94
C ARG A 385 5.91 13.17 9.37
N LYS A 386 5.79 13.43 10.68
CA LYS A 386 4.81 14.40 11.20
C LYS A 386 5.00 15.78 10.57
N ARG A 387 6.25 16.23 10.46
CA ARG A 387 6.57 17.49 9.80
C ARG A 387 6.18 17.49 8.33
N ALA A 388 6.39 16.39 7.61
CA ALA A 388 5.94 16.25 6.22
C ALA A 388 4.41 16.35 6.05
N GLN A 389 3.63 15.93 7.06
CA GLN A 389 2.17 16.12 7.05
C GLN A 389 1.77 17.58 7.32
N GLU A 390 2.51 18.31 8.16
CA GLU A 390 2.25 19.71 8.52
C GLU A 390 2.69 20.70 7.43
N ILE A 391 3.84 20.44 6.81
CA ILE A 391 4.31 21.18 5.65
C ILE A 391 3.50 20.68 4.46
N ALA A 392 2.27 21.19 4.30
CA ALA A 392 1.46 20.92 3.11
C ALA A 392 2.38 21.04 1.89
N PRO A 393 2.64 19.93 1.16
CA PRO A 393 3.59 19.98 0.06
C PRO A 393 3.04 21.01 -0.92
N PRO A 394 3.90 21.80 -1.57
CA PRO A 394 3.44 22.86 -2.45
C PRO A 394 2.57 22.23 -3.54
N VAL A 395 1.27 22.40 -3.39
CA VAL A 395 0.32 22.22 -4.47
C VAL A 395 0.63 23.38 -5.40
N PHE A 396 1.25 23.07 -6.53
CA PHE A 396 1.31 23.93 -7.72
C PHE A 396 1.02 25.41 -7.46
N THR A 397 2.06 26.17 -7.08
CA THR A 397 2.25 27.63 -7.17
C THR A 397 3.08 28.13 -5.97
N ASP A 398 4.36 27.78 -5.86
CA ASP A 398 5.27 28.87 -5.50
C ASP A 398 5.50 29.70 -6.78
N SER A 399 5.64 31.01 -6.65
CA SER A 399 5.86 31.88 -7.81
C SER A 399 7.12 31.46 -8.59
N GLY A 400 8.10 30.87 -7.91
CA GLY A 400 9.35 30.36 -8.48
C GLY A 400 9.17 29.24 -9.51
N THR A 401 8.32 28.24 -9.27
CA THR A 401 8.12 27.12 -10.20
C THR A 401 7.39 27.57 -11.46
N ALA A 402 6.37 28.43 -11.31
CA ALA A 402 5.67 29.03 -12.44
C ALA A 402 6.60 29.93 -13.27
N GLU A 403 7.48 30.69 -12.62
CA GLU A 403 8.51 31.51 -13.27
C GLU A 403 9.56 30.63 -13.98
N GLN A 404 10.00 29.51 -13.38
CA GLN A 404 10.94 28.58 -14.00
C GLN A 404 10.34 27.89 -15.22
N LEU A 405 9.09 27.41 -15.14
CA LEU A 405 8.36 26.85 -16.29
C LEU A 405 8.20 27.90 -17.39
N HIS A 406 7.80 29.13 -17.02
CA HIS A 406 7.66 30.22 -17.97
C HIS A 406 9.00 30.61 -18.63
N ALA A 407 10.07 30.72 -17.84
CA ALA A 407 11.40 31.05 -18.32
C ALA A 407 11.93 29.96 -19.25
N THR A 408 11.76 28.68 -18.90
CA THR A 408 12.18 27.54 -19.72
C THR A 408 11.55 27.60 -21.11
N TRP A 409 10.23 27.81 -21.20
CA TRP A 409 9.56 27.81 -22.50
C TRP A 409 9.71 29.12 -23.29
N THR A 410 10.10 30.21 -22.61
CA THR A 410 10.37 31.51 -23.26
C THR A 410 11.81 31.58 -23.78
N ALA A 411 12.78 30.97 -23.08
CA ALA A 411 14.20 30.99 -23.44
C ALA A 411 14.51 30.26 -24.75
N HIS A 412 13.75 29.22 -25.10
CA HIS A 412 13.96 28.44 -26.32
C HIS A 412 13.28 29.01 -27.57
N GLY A 413 12.62 30.17 -27.50
CA GLY A 413 11.84 30.70 -28.63
C GLY A 413 10.64 29.83 -29.05
N ALA A 414 10.34 28.78 -28.26
CA ALA A 414 9.40 27.69 -28.53
C ALA A 414 7.95 27.99 -28.08
N ARG A 415 7.61 29.27 -27.84
CA ARG A 415 6.24 29.66 -27.51
C ARG A 415 5.64 30.46 -28.67
N PRO A 416 4.76 29.84 -29.48
CA PRO A 416 3.92 30.59 -30.42
C PRO A 416 3.19 31.73 -29.69
N LYS A 417 3.09 32.91 -30.33
CA LYS A 417 2.21 33.98 -29.82
C LYS A 417 0.79 33.41 -29.73
N ASN A 418 0.22 33.42 -28.53
CA ASN A 418 -1.11 32.88 -28.21
C ASN A 418 -1.23 31.34 -28.18
N ALA A 419 -0.14 30.61 -27.92
CA ALA A 419 -0.24 29.16 -27.74
C ALA A 419 -1.24 28.80 -26.62
N GLU A 420 -2.24 27.98 -26.96
CA GLU A 420 -3.20 27.40 -26.03
C GLU A 420 -2.49 26.56 -24.96
N ARG A 421 -3.13 26.42 -23.79
CA ARG A 421 -2.63 25.55 -22.72
C ARG A 421 -3.04 24.11 -23.00
N CYS A 422 -2.14 23.18 -22.73
CA CYS A 422 -2.40 21.74 -22.77
C CYS A 422 -3.63 21.39 -21.92
N ALA A 423 -4.59 20.70 -22.50
CA ALA A 423 -5.82 20.29 -21.83
C ALA A 423 -5.60 19.27 -20.70
N ALA A 424 -4.48 18.54 -20.70
CA ALA A 424 -4.18 17.53 -19.69
C ALA A 424 -3.47 18.09 -18.44
N CYS A 425 -2.42 18.91 -18.60
CA CYS A 425 -1.70 19.46 -17.44
C CYS A 425 -2.12 20.88 -17.09
N GLY A 426 -2.76 21.63 -18.00
CA GLY A 426 -3.11 23.04 -17.78
C GLY A 426 -1.92 24.00 -17.69
N LEU A 427 -0.69 23.50 -17.86
CA LEU A 427 0.56 24.24 -17.64
C LEU A 427 1.27 24.54 -18.96
N ARG A 428 1.65 23.49 -19.70
CA ARG A 428 2.48 23.59 -20.90
C ARG A 428 1.69 24.10 -22.10
N PRO A 429 2.31 24.82 -23.05
CA PRO A 429 1.71 25.09 -24.34
C PRO A 429 1.39 23.80 -25.10
N VAL A 430 0.35 23.82 -25.93
CA VAL A 430 0.07 22.74 -26.89
C VAL A 430 1.30 22.51 -27.78
N ALA A 431 1.59 21.23 -28.07
CA ALA A 431 2.76 20.72 -28.79
C ALA A 431 4.15 20.98 -28.19
N TYR A 432 4.25 21.62 -27.02
CA TYR A 432 5.53 21.77 -26.33
C TYR A 432 6.11 20.41 -25.88
N PRO A 433 7.43 20.19 -25.98
CA PRO A 433 8.43 21.08 -26.59
C PRO A 433 8.46 21.00 -28.13
N ASP A 434 8.71 22.10 -28.83
CA ASP A 434 8.73 22.12 -30.30
C ASP A 434 9.84 21.25 -30.91
N ASP A 435 10.95 21.06 -30.19
CA ASP A 435 12.04 20.14 -30.52
C ASP A 435 12.52 19.36 -29.27
N ASP A 436 13.31 18.31 -29.48
CA ASP A 436 13.85 17.50 -28.37
C ASP A 436 14.97 18.21 -27.59
N ALA A 437 15.54 19.30 -28.12
CA ALA A 437 16.57 20.09 -27.43
C ALA A 437 15.99 20.99 -26.33
N ALA A 438 14.69 21.32 -26.42
CA ALA A 438 13.92 22.03 -25.40
C ALA A 438 13.28 21.09 -24.34
N LEU A 439 13.68 19.82 -24.29
CA LEU A 439 13.19 18.90 -23.25
C LEU A 439 13.65 19.31 -21.86
N GLU A 440 12.69 19.39 -20.94
CA GLU A 440 12.95 19.66 -19.53
C GLU A 440 13.76 18.53 -18.88
N ALA A 441 14.54 18.86 -17.85
CA ALA A 441 15.25 17.87 -17.05
C ALA A 441 14.27 16.82 -16.50
N GLY A 442 14.71 15.55 -16.50
CA GLY A 442 13.89 14.43 -16.02
C GLY A 442 12.84 13.91 -17.02
N VAL A 443 12.65 14.56 -18.18
CA VAL A 443 11.67 14.16 -19.21
C VAL A 443 12.35 13.39 -20.35
N THR A 444 11.72 12.32 -20.82
CA THR A 444 12.12 11.59 -22.03
C THR A 444 10.87 11.28 -22.83
N LEU A 445 10.83 11.63 -24.12
CA LEU A 445 9.70 11.37 -24.99
C LEU A 445 9.94 10.11 -25.82
N ALA A 446 8.90 9.30 -26.05
CA ALA A 446 8.93 8.29 -27.10
C ALA A 446 8.72 8.95 -28.47
N GLY A 447 9.25 8.36 -29.55
CA GLY A 447 9.17 8.90 -30.92
C GLY A 447 7.73 9.10 -31.47
N ARG A 448 6.71 8.60 -30.77
CA ARG A 448 5.28 8.77 -31.06
C ARG A 448 4.67 10.08 -30.55
N ALA A 449 5.41 10.85 -29.74
CA ALA A 449 4.94 12.12 -29.22
C ALA A 449 5.31 13.23 -30.22
N ASP A 450 4.75 13.17 -31.43
CA ASP A 450 5.00 14.18 -32.46
C ASP A 450 4.18 15.46 -32.21
N GLY A 451 4.65 16.57 -32.77
CA GLY A 451 4.06 17.89 -32.53
C GLY A 451 2.70 18.10 -33.21
N ASP A 452 2.43 17.43 -34.34
CA ASP A 452 1.18 17.58 -35.08
C ASP A 452 0.03 16.86 -34.37
N THR A 453 0.25 15.61 -33.96
CA THR A 453 -0.68 14.87 -33.10
C THR A 453 -0.96 15.63 -31.80
N ALA A 454 0.06 16.25 -31.20
CA ALA A 454 -0.10 17.03 -29.99
C ALA A 454 -0.99 18.27 -30.23
N ARG A 455 -0.84 18.95 -31.38
CA ARG A 455 -1.71 20.06 -31.82
C ARG A 455 -3.15 19.62 -32.01
N ASP A 456 -3.37 18.59 -32.81
CA ASP A 456 -4.70 18.07 -33.13
C ASP A 456 -5.50 17.67 -31.89
N ARG A 457 -4.80 17.34 -30.81
CA ARG A 457 -5.39 16.85 -29.56
C ARG A 457 -5.36 17.86 -28.41
N HIS A 458 -4.91 19.09 -28.68
CA HIS A 458 -4.75 20.14 -27.67
C HIS A 458 -3.91 19.69 -26.45
N LEU A 459 -2.84 18.93 -26.69
CA LEU A 459 -1.91 18.44 -25.66
C LEU A 459 -0.50 18.98 -25.88
N CYS A 460 0.30 19.03 -24.81
CA CYS A 460 1.76 19.08 -24.96
C CYS A 460 2.30 17.67 -25.24
N ARG A 461 3.48 17.58 -25.88
CA ARG A 461 4.11 16.28 -26.21
C ARG A 461 4.43 15.46 -24.96
N VAL A 462 4.72 16.11 -23.84
CA VAL A 462 4.96 15.44 -22.54
C VAL A 462 3.70 14.71 -22.06
N CYS A 463 2.54 15.37 -22.06
CA CYS A 463 1.28 14.75 -21.68
C CYS A 463 0.80 13.71 -22.69
N LEU A 464 1.01 13.96 -23.99
CA LEU A 464 0.72 12.99 -25.05
C LEU A 464 1.48 11.68 -24.82
N ASP A 465 2.79 11.76 -24.53
CA ASP A 465 3.58 10.56 -24.23
C ASP A 465 3.12 9.87 -22.95
N ARG A 466 2.92 10.63 -21.86
CA ARG A 466 2.42 10.08 -20.57
C ARG A 466 1.11 9.34 -20.76
N ARG A 467 0.15 9.91 -21.48
CA ARG A 467 -1.17 9.30 -21.76
C ARG A 467 -1.05 7.97 -22.51
N GLY A 468 -0.09 7.84 -23.44
CA GLY A 468 0.10 6.63 -24.23
C GLY A 468 0.91 5.52 -23.55
N ARG A 469 1.57 5.78 -22.41
CA ARG A 469 2.38 4.77 -21.69
C ARG A 469 1.51 3.70 -21.01
N PRO A 470 0.48 4.05 -20.20
CA PRO A 470 -0.38 3.06 -19.56
C PRO A 470 -1.00 2.06 -20.55
N ALA A 471 -1.51 2.54 -21.69
CA ALA A 471 -2.11 1.69 -22.71
C ALA A 471 -1.09 0.74 -23.38
N ARG A 472 0.14 1.21 -23.62
CA ARG A 472 1.22 0.38 -24.16
C ARG A 472 1.62 -0.72 -23.18
N ASP A 473 1.78 -0.36 -21.91
CA ASP A 473 2.25 -1.28 -20.88
C ASP A 473 1.15 -2.31 -20.55
N TRP A 474 -0.11 -1.87 -20.51
CA TRP A 474 -1.29 -2.74 -20.48
C TRP A 474 -1.34 -3.72 -21.66
N TYR A 475 -1.02 -3.29 -22.89
CA TYR A 475 -1.06 -4.19 -24.04
C TYR A 475 -0.04 -5.34 -23.92
N ARG A 476 1.05 -5.16 -23.17
CA ARG A 476 2.07 -6.18 -22.89
C ARG A 476 1.61 -7.19 -21.82
N ASP A 477 0.84 -6.73 -20.84
CA ASP A 477 0.20 -7.57 -19.81
C ASP A 477 -1.29 -7.23 -19.68
N ARG A 478 -2.11 -7.98 -20.42
CA ARG A 478 -3.55 -7.74 -20.54
C ARG A 478 -4.37 -8.44 -19.44
N ARG A 479 -3.74 -8.98 -18.40
CA ARG A 479 -4.47 -9.60 -17.27
C ARG A 479 -5.24 -8.58 -16.42
N ARG A 480 -4.82 -7.30 -16.48
CA ARG A 480 -5.49 -6.16 -15.83
C ARG A 480 -6.09 -5.21 -16.87
N THR A 481 -6.78 -4.17 -16.41
CA THR A 481 -7.33 -3.12 -17.27
C THR A 481 -6.80 -1.74 -16.89
N VAL A 482 -6.77 -0.83 -17.87
CA VAL A 482 -6.55 0.61 -17.69
C VAL A 482 -7.73 1.43 -18.22
N TRP A 483 -8.83 0.76 -18.59
CA TRP A 483 -9.98 1.32 -19.29
C TRP A 483 -11.20 1.32 -18.37
N THR A 484 -11.74 2.49 -18.05
CA THR A 484 -12.93 2.62 -17.19
C THR A 484 -14.16 1.94 -17.78
N ASP A 485 -14.25 1.88 -19.11
CA ASP A 485 -15.37 1.21 -19.79
C ASP A 485 -15.32 -0.32 -19.62
N GLU A 486 -14.15 -0.91 -19.36
CA GLU A 486 -14.03 -2.34 -18.99
C GLU A 486 -14.40 -2.59 -17.53
N VAL A 487 -14.19 -1.60 -16.65
CA VAL A 487 -14.56 -1.69 -15.22
C VAL A 487 -16.07 -1.54 -15.02
N ALA A 488 -16.75 -0.84 -15.93
CA ALA A 488 -18.18 -0.59 -15.80
C ALA A 488 -19.00 -1.90 -15.74
N ASP A 489 -19.97 -1.93 -14.83
CA ASP A 489 -20.95 -3.01 -14.74
C ASP A 489 -21.87 -3.04 -15.97
N ASP A 490 -22.80 -4.00 -16.00
CA ASP A 490 -23.78 -4.17 -17.09
C ASP A 490 -24.80 -3.03 -17.19
N ASN A 491 -24.71 -2.03 -16.30
CA ASN A 491 -25.50 -0.80 -16.33
C ASN A 491 -24.67 0.44 -16.71
N GLY A 492 -23.37 0.26 -17.01
CA GLY A 492 -22.45 1.34 -17.36
C GLY A 492 -21.99 2.16 -16.16
N ARG A 493 -21.91 1.55 -14.96
CA ARG A 493 -21.58 2.19 -13.68
C ARG A 493 -20.38 1.54 -13.02
N LEU A 494 -19.60 2.37 -12.32
CA LEU A 494 -18.44 1.96 -11.54
C LEU A 494 -18.63 2.40 -10.09
N ALA A 495 -17.80 1.85 -9.21
CA ALA A 495 -17.56 2.40 -7.90
C ALA A 495 -16.06 2.65 -7.68
N LEU A 496 -15.71 3.79 -7.08
CA LEU A 496 -14.42 3.96 -6.42
C LEU A 496 -14.56 3.41 -5.00
N PHE A 497 -13.87 2.31 -4.74
CA PHE A 497 -13.62 1.84 -3.39
C PHE A 497 -12.53 2.69 -2.74
N VAL A 498 -12.82 3.26 -1.58
CA VAL A 498 -11.88 4.01 -0.75
C VAL A 498 -11.74 3.28 0.58
N GLY A 499 -10.57 2.71 0.84
CA GLY A 499 -10.24 2.11 2.13
C GLY A 499 -9.16 2.93 2.84
N ALA A 500 -9.39 3.29 4.09
CA ALA A 500 -8.42 4.03 4.88
C ALA A 500 -8.15 3.37 6.24
N LEU A 501 -6.89 3.06 6.52
CA LEU A 501 -6.42 2.64 7.84
C LEU A 501 -5.86 3.85 8.58
N ASP A 502 -6.41 4.11 9.76
CA ASP A 502 -5.97 5.23 10.58
C ASP A 502 -4.67 4.89 11.33
N LEU A 503 -3.55 5.21 10.67
CA LEU A 503 -2.21 4.91 11.17
C LEU A 503 -1.54 6.09 11.88
N ASP A 504 -2.18 7.25 12.02
CA ASP A 504 -1.52 8.46 12.53
C ASP A 504 -0.88 8.23 13.90
N GLY A 505 -1.64 7.67 14.86
CA GLY A 505 -1.10 7.34 16.19
C GLY A 505 -0.07 6.21 16.20
N TRP A 506 -0.02 5.39 15.15
CA TRP A 506 0.93 4.29 15.01
C TRP A 506 2.26 4.76 14.39
N LEU A 507 2.20 5.66 13.41
CA LEU A 507 3.35 6.17 12.66
C LEU A 507 3.97 7.41 13.32
N ASP A 508 3.22 8.15 14.15
CA ASP A 508 3.76 9.14 15.08
C ASP A 508 4.30 8.52 16.39
N ALA A 509 4.12 7.20 16.52
CA ALA A 509 4.52 6.34 17.62
C ALA A 509 3.78 6.48 18.97
N SER A 510 2.77 7.34 19.08
CA SER A 510 1.98 7.53 20.32
C SER A 510 1.24 6.26 20.79
N LEU A 511 0.89 5.36 19.85
CA LEU A 511 0.22 4.08 20.11
C LEU A 511 1.18 2.89 20.20
N ILE A 512 2.46 3.02 19.79
CA ILE A 512 3.42 1.90 19.89
C ILE A 512 3.63 1.51 21.35
N SER A 513 3.59 2.47 22.26
CA SER A 513 3.69 2.24 23.70
C SER A 513 2.55 1.41 24.29
N THR A 514 1.47 1.18 23.53
CA THR A 514 0.35 0.33 23.94
C THR A 514 0.61 -1.17 23.74
N LEU A 515 1.68 -1.53 23.02
CA LEU A 515 2.04 -2.93 22.79
C LEU A 515 2.86 -3.49 23.96
N VAL A 516 2.31 -4.51 24.63
CA VAL A 516 2.88 -5.10 25.86
C VAL A 516 3.93 -6.14 25.50
N VAL A 517 5.16 -6.02 26.02
CA VAL A 517 6.26 -6.96 25.73
C VAL A 517 6.31 -8.15 26.70
N SER A 518 6.00 -7.95 27.99
CA SER A 518 6.01 -9.04 28.98
C SER A 518 5.01 -8.86 30.13
N GLU A 519 4.37 -9.97 30.51
CA GLU A 519 3.61 -10.14 31.76
C GLU A 519 4.19 -11.29 32.62
N GLU A 520 5.51 -11.47 32.64
CA GLU A 520 6.11 -12.54 33.46
C GLU A 520 6.14 -12.20 34.96
N ASN A 521 5.49 -13.05 35.77
CA ASN A 521 5.66 -13.26 37.21
C ASN A 521 6.31 -12.09 38.00
N GLY A 522 5.55 -11.01 38.23
CA GLY A 522 5.94 -9.93 39.15
C GLY A 522 6.87 -8.86 38.55
N ARG A 523 7.20 -8.91 37.26
CA ARG A 523 7.83 -7.78 36.54
C ARG A 523 6.79 -6.77 36.08
N PRO A 524 7.07 -5.46 36.12
CA PRO A 524 6.18 -4.45 35.56
C PRO A 524 6.02 -4.66 34.04
N LYS A 525 4.86 -4.29 33.50
CA LYS A 525 4.62 -4.32 32.05
C LYS A 525 5.62 -3.38 31.36
N GLU A 526 6.21 -3.85 30.26
CA GLU A 526 7.13 -3.08 29.42
C GLU A 526 6.49 -2.79 28.06
N ALA A 527 6.72 -1.59 27.54
CA ALA A 527 6.22 -1.13 26.26
C ALA A 527 7.27 -1.31 25.16
N LYS A 528 6.83 -1.48 23.92
CA LYS A 528 7.73 -1.49 22.76
C LYS A 528 8.34 -0.11 22.51
N ASN A 529 9.60 -0.07 22.07
CA ASN A 529 10.28 1.15 21.62
C ASN A 529 9.74 1.61 20.25
N PRO A 530 9.68 2.92 19.95
CA PRO A 530 9.22 3.41 18.66
C PRO A 530 10.37 3.46 17.64
N SER A 531 10.91 2.29 17.36
CA SER A 531 12.10 2.14 16.53
C SER A 531 11.79 2.24 15.03
N PRO A 532 12.78 2.58 14.18
CA PRO A 532 12.59 2.65 12.74
C PRO A 532 12.09 1.35 12.11
N ALA A 533 12.63 0.20 12.53
CA ALA A 533 12.22 -1.08 11.94
C ALA A 533 10.77 -1.39 12.28
N ARG A 534 10.30 -1.00 13.47
CA ARG A 534 8.91 -1.18 13.90
C ARG A 534 7.95 -0.24 13.18
N ILE A 535 8.29 1.04 13.03
CA ILE A 535 7.47 1.99 12.24
C ILE A 535 7.41 1.55 10.78
N TYR A 536 8.54 1.12 10.21
CA TYR A 536 8.59 0.50 8.88
C TYR A 536 7.69 -0.74 8.82
N ARG A 537 7.75 -1.63 9.83
CA ARG A 537 6.95 -2.85 9.87
C ARG A 537 5.45 -2.57 9.97
N ILE A 538 5.04 -1.54 10.72
CA ILE A 538 3.65 -1.07 10.78
C ILE A 538 3.18 -0.64 9.38
N ALA A 539 3.94 0.23 8.72
CA ALA A 539 3.61 0.70 7.38
C ALA A 539 3.56 -0.43 6.35
N GLU A 540 4.54 -1.33 6.36
CA GLU A 540 4.59 -2.46 5.41
C GLU A 540 3.54 -3.53 5.70
N THR A 541 3.14 -3.73 6.97
CA THR A 541 2.01 -4.60 7.32
C THR A 541 0.72 -4.05 6.72
N ALA A 542 0.47 -2.75 6.86
CA ALA A 542 -0.71 -2.09 6.30
C ALA A 542 -0.67 -2.03 4.76
N ARG A 543 0.49 -1.75 4.16
CA ARG A 543 0.70 -1.80 2.71
C ARG A 543 0.44 -3.19 2.15
N SER A 544 0.93 -4.23 2.83
CA SER A 544 0.71 -5.63 2.43
C SER A 544 -0.77 -6.00 2.53
N PHE A 545 -1.46 -5.56 3.58
CA PHE A 545 -2.90 -5.74 3.71
C PHE A 545 -3.64 -5.21 2.46
N TRP A 546 -3.34 -3.97 2.02
CA TRP A 546 -3.97 -3.40 0.84
C TRP A 546 -3.53 -4.06 -0.47
N SER A 547 -2.23 -4.34 -0.63
CA SER A 547 -1.68 -4.96 -1.84
C SER A 547 -2.27 -6.36 -2.07
N GLU A 548 -2.36 -7.18 -1.01
CA GLU A 548 -3.01 -8.48 -1.06
C GLU A 548 -4.52 -8.37 -1.26
N THR A 549 -5.15 -7.32 -0.72
CA THR A 549 -6.56 -7.05 -0.93
C THR A 549 -6.83 -6.78 -2.41
N VAL A 550 -6.08 -5.87 -3.04
CA VAL A 550 -6.19 -5.59 -4.48
C VAL A 550 -5.89 -6.84 -5.32
N ALA A 551 -4.87 -7.61 -4.96
CA ALA A 551 -4.53 -8.85 -5.66
C ALA A 551 -5.60 -9.95 -5.52
N GLY A 552 -6.35 -9.97 -4.42
CA GLY A 552 -7.40 -10.95 -4.14
C GLY A 552 -8.78 -10.58 -4.70
N LEU A 553 -8.95 -9.39 -5.28
CA LEU A 553 -10.24 -8.93 -5.83
C LEU A 553 -10.77 -9.84 -6.95
N ASP A 554 -9.90 -10.52 -7.67
CA ASP A 554 -10.26 -11.52 -8.70
C ASP A 554 -11.29 -12.53 -8.17
N GLY A 555 -11.11 -13.01 -6.92
CA GLY A 555 -12.00 -13.99 -6.30
C GLY A 555 -13.36 -13.44 -5.87
N VAL A 556 -13.49 -12.11 -5.72
CA VAL A 556 -14.73 -11.44 -5.26
C VAL A 556 -15.54 -10.90 -6.42
N ILE A 557 -14.85 -10.37 -7.44
CA ILE A 557 -15.50 -9.79 -8.62
C ILE A 557 -16.10 -10.88 -9.52
N GLY A 558 -15.55 -12.09 -9.52
CA GLY A 558 -16.13 -13.26 -10.20
C GLY A 558 -15.56 -13.51 -11.60
N GLN A 559 -16.37 -14.11 -12.49
CA GLN A 559 -15.90 -14.64 -13.78
C GLN A 559 -15.08 -13.60 -14.55
N PRO A 560 -13.86 -13.96 -15.00
CA PRO A 560 -13.01 -13.01 -15.69
C PRO A 560 -13.65 -12.63 -17.03
N LEU A 561 -13.81 -11.32 -17.24
CA LEU A 561 -14.28 -10.77 -18.51
C LEU A 561 -13.27 -11.09 -19.61
N TYR A 562 -13.67 -10.96 -20.86
CA TYR A 562 -12.78 -11.20 -21.99
C TYR A 562 -12.84 -10.04 -22.97
N ARG A 563 -11.83 -9.94 -23.82
CA ARG A 563 -11.77 -8.98 -24.91
C ARG A 563 -11.94 -9.69 -26.24
N ILE A 564 -12.26 -8.91 -27.27
CA ILE A 564 -12.27 -9.38 -28.65
C ILE A 564 -11.21 -8.60 -29.42
N ALA A 565 -10.40 -9.32 -30.20
CA ALA A 565 -9.61 -8.73 -31.26
C ALA A 565 -10.45 -8.72 -32.55
N ILE A 566 -10.54 -7.57 -33.21
CA ILE A 566 -11.23 -7.36 -34.47
C ILE A 566 -10.14 -7.11 -35.52
N GLN A 567 -9.96 -8.08 -36.42
CA GLN A 567 -8.94 -8.05 -37.47
C GLN A 567 -9.50 -7.35 -38.72
N PRO A 568 -8.95 -6.20 -39.13
CA PRO A 568 -9.22 -5.62 -40.44
C PRO A 568 -8.67 -6.48 -41.56
N SER A 569 -9.21 -6.34 -42.77
CA SER A 569 -8.62 -6.97 -43.96
C SER A 569 -7.19 -6.47 -44.20
N PRO A 570 -6.27 -7.27 -44.78
CA PRO A 570 -4.87 -6.87 -44.95
C PRO A 570 -4.69 -5.59 -45.78
N ALA A 571 -5.60 -5.32 -46.72
CA ALA A 571 -5.62 -4.09 -47.50
C ALA A 571 -6.01 -2.86 -46.66
N ASP A 572 -6.96 -3.01 -45.74
CA ASP A 572 -7.39 -1.91 -44.86
C ASP A 572 -6.33 -1.60 -43.79
N VAL A 573 -5.54 -2.59 -43.32
CA VAL A 573 -4.48 -2.34 -42.31
C VAL A 573 -3.46 -1.31 -42.79
N ALA A 574 -3.01 -1.42 -44.05
CA ALA A 574 -2.09 -0.45 -44.63
C ALA A 574 -2.72 0.96 -44.69
N ALA A 575 -3.96 1.07 -45.18
CA ALA A 575 -4.68 2.34 -45.25
C ALA A 575 -4.93 2.96 -43.86
N LEU A 576 -5.22 2.15 -42.84
CA LEU A 576 -5.42 2.63 -41.46
C LEU A 576 -4.12 3.21 -40.88
N ASN A 577 -2.97 2.63 -41.18
CA ASN A 577 -1.68 3.10 -40.68
C ASN A 577 -1.14 4.29 -41.50
N ASP A 578 -1.15 4.18 -42.83
CA ASP A 578 -0.46 5.12 -43.72
C ASP A 578 -1.34 6.32 -44.10
N ASP A 579 -2.62 6.08 -44.44
CA ASP A 579 -3.53 7.15 -44.91
C ASP A 579 -4.27 7.82 -43.75
N ALA A 580 -4.83 7.00 -42.84
CA ALA A 580 -5.59 7.51 -41.70
C ALA A 580 -4.71 7.86 -40.48
N GLY A 581 -3.45 7.44 -40.48
CA GLY A 581 -2.48 7.77 -39.44
C GLY A 581 -2.86 7.25 -38.05
N LEU A 582 -3.51 6.08 -37.94
CA LEU A 582 -3.92 5.56 -36.64
C LEU A 582 -2.70 5.27 -35.75
N LEU A 583 -2.75 5.79 -34.53
CA LEU A 583 -1.66 5.66 -33.57
C LEU A 583 -1.77 4.33 -32.81
N ARG A 584 -0.65 3.62 -32.72
CA ARG A 584 -0.56 2.41 -31.90
C ARG A 584 -0.77 2.74 -30.42
N TYR A 585 -1.51 1.86 -29.75
CA TYR A 585 -1.91 1.97 -28.34
C TYR A 585 -2.83 3.15 -28.03
N HIS A 586 -3.51 3.69 -29.05
CA HIS A 586 -4.51 4.74 -28.89
C HIS A 586 -5.93 4.16 -28.89
N ALA A 587 -6.81 4.81 -28.12
CA ALA A 587 -8.22 4.45 -28.03
C ALA A 587 -9.03 5.11 -29.16
N TYR A 588 -9.82 4.31 -29.86
CA TYR A 588 -10.75 4.69 -30.91
C TYR A 588 -12.13 4.12 -30.61
N GLU A 589 -13.12 4.49 -31.40
CA GLU A 589 -14.46 3.87 -31.35
C GLU A 589 -14.80 3.27 -32.71
N ILE A 590 -15.51 2.13 -32.73
CA ILE A 590 -16.09 1.56 -33.94
C ILE A 590 -17.60 1.83 -33.90
N ASN A 591 -18.15 2.42 -34.96
CA ASN A 591 -19.59 2.64 -35.09
C ASN A 591 -20.27 1.36 -35.59
N VAL A 592 -21.01 0.68 -34.70
CA VAL A 592 -21.79 -0.54 -34.98
C VAL A 592 -23.27 -0.18 -34.91
N ASP A 593 -23.92 -0.02 -36.07
CA ASP A 593 -25.34 0.33 -36.20
C ASP A 593 -25.76 1.56 -35.36
N GLY A 594 -24.92 2.60 -35.31
CA GLY A 594 -25.19 3.81 -34.54
C GLY A 594 -24.78 3.73 -33.06
N VAL A 595 -24.23 2.60 -32.62
CA VAL A 595 -23.71 2.39 -31.27
C VAL A 595 -22.19 2.26 -31.30
N LEU A 596 -21.53 3.12 -30.52
CA LEU A 596 -20.07 3.18 -30.45
C LEU A 596 -19.53 2.07 -29.52
N LEU A 597 -18.60 1.27 -30.06
CA LEU A 597 -17.81 0.26 -29.35
C LEU A 597 -16.40 0.80 -29.12
N ALA A 598 -15.96 0.89 -27.87
CA ALA A 598 -14.61 1.36 -27.54
C ALA A 598 -13.55 0.29 -27.89
N VAL A 599 -12.48 0.71 -28.57
CA VAL A 599 -11.38 -0.16 -29.00
C VAL A 599 -10.02 0.53 -28.88
N MET A 600 -8.94 -0.24 -28.89
CA MET A 600 -7.56 0.25 -29.02
C MET A 600 -6.93 -0.33 -30.29
N TRP A 601 -6.22 0.51 -31.05
CA TRP A 601 -5.46 0.07 -32.23
C TRP A 601 -4.05 -0.42 -31.83
N ASP A 602 -3.67 -1.65 -32.17
CA ASP A 602 -2.33 -2.20 -31.89
C ASP A 602 -1.33 -2.06 -33.05
N GLY A 603 -1.77 -1.53 -34.20
CA GLY A 603 -1.04 -1.45 -35.47
C GLY A 603 -1.49 -2.46 -36.53
N GLU A 604 -2.20 -3.51 -36.12
CA GLU A 604 -2.68 -4.59 -36.98
C GLU A 604 -4.15 -4.96 -36.72
N ARG A 605 -4.60 -4.82 -35.47
CA ARG A 605 -5.93 -5.20 -34.97
C ARG A 605 -6.51 -4.14 -34.05
N PHE A 606 -7.84 -4.10 -33.97
CA PHE A 606 -8.55 -3.41 -32.91
C PHE A 606 -8.81 -4.37 -31.75
N VAL A 607 -8.50 -3.95 -30.53
CA VAL A 607 -8.79 -4.71 -29.30
C VAL A 607 -9.89 -3.99 -28.54
N THR A 608 -10.98 -4.67 -28.20
CA THR A 608 -12.08 -4.04 -27.43
C THR A 608 -11.61 -3.58 -26.05
N THR A 609 -12.09 -2.41 -25.62
CA THR A 609 -11.74 -1.78 -24.34
C THR A 609 -12.98 -1.37 -23.53
N GLU A 610 -14.05 -2.16 -23.60
CA GLU A 610 -15.33 -1.94 -22.90
C GLU A 610 -15.92 -3.28 -22.42
N ASN A 611 -16.75 -3.26 -21.37
CA ASN A 611 -17.62 -4.37 -21.00
C ASN A 611 -18.58 -4.72 -22.15
N LEU A 612 -18.36 -5.88 -22.79
CA LEU A 612 -19.11 -6.33 -23.96
C LEU A 612 -20.58 -6.66 -23.65
N ALA A 613 -20.91 -7.09 -22.44
CA ALA A 613 -22.30 -7.30 -22.04
C ALA A 613 -23.04 -5.96 -21.98
N TYR A 614 -22.41 -4.94 -21.41
CA TYR A 614 -22.93 -3.58 -21.44
C TYR A 614 -23.08 -3.03 -22.87
N PHE A 615 -22.08 -3.23 -23.74
CA PHE A 615 -22.17 -2.85 -25.15
C PHE A 615 -23.40 -3.47 -25.83
N VAL A 616 -23.57 -4.79 -25.73
CA VAL A 616 -24.69 -5.51 -26.36
C VAL A 616 -26.04 -5.01 -25.82
N SER A 617 -26.12 -4.69 -24.52
CA SER A 617 -27.34 -4.12 -23.91
C SER A 617 -27.77 -2.77 -24.54
N ARG A 618 -26.81 -1.99 -25.04
CA ARG A 618 -27.04 -0.71 -25.73
C ARG A 618 -27.36 -0.93 -27.21
N TRP A 619 -26.67 -1.87 -27.85
CA TRP A 619 -26.79 -2.16 -29.27
C TRP A 619 -28.11 -2.83 -29.65
N LYS A 620 -28.63 -3.76 -28.83
CA LYS A 620 -29.94 -4.43 -29.00
C LYS A 620 -30.21 -4.95 -30.44
N PRO A 621 -29.42 -5.92 -30.94
CA PRO A 621 -29.60 -6.43 -32.29
C PRO A 621 -30.92 -7.21 -32.45
N GLU A 622 -31.51 -7.14 -33.66
CA GLU A 622 -32.82 -7.71 -33.98
C GLU A 622 -32.91 -9.25 -33.86
N ALA A 623 -31.77 -9.96 -33.84
CA ALA A 623 -31.69 -11.43 -33.79
C ALA A 623 -31.39 -12.03 -32.40
N ALA A 624 -31.64 -11.29 -31.32
CA ALA A 624 -31.40 -11.75 -29.94
C ALA A 624 -32.50 -12.71 -29.41
N ASP A 625 -33.09 -13.54 -30.27
CA ASP A 625 -33.95 -14.66 -29.87
C ASP A 625 -33.05 -15.80 -29.38
N GLY A 626 -32.57 -15.69 -28.14
CA GLY A 626 -31.76 -16.71 -27.50
C GLY A 626 -30.98 -16.17 -26.32
N GLU A 627 -31.51 -16.40 -25.12
CA GLU A 627 -30.83 -16.23 -23.84
C GLU A 627 -29.52 -17.04 -23.85
N GLY A 628 -28.40 -16.35 -24.03
CA GLY A 628 -27.08 -16.86 -23.70
C GLY A 628 -26.32 -15.77 -22.98
N ASP A 629 -25.73 -16.10 -21.83
CA ASP A 629 -24.96 -15.14 -21.00
C ASP A 629 -23.67 -14.63 -21.69
N ASP A 630 -23.25 -15.22 -22.82
CA ASP A 630 -22.00 -14.88 -23.52
C ASP A 630 -22.22 -14.00 -24.77
N PRO A 631 -21.77 -12.73 -24.78
CA PRO A 631 -21.85 -11.84 -25.95
C PRO A 631 -21.10 -12.28 -27.22
N PHE A 632 -20.11 -13.18 -27.11
CA PHE A 632 -19.12 -13.41 -28.17
C PHE A 632 -19.71 -13.95 -29.48
N PRO A 633 -20.58 -14.99 -29.49
CA PRO A 633 -21.14 -15.52 -30.73
C PRO A 633 -21.94 -14.49 -31.52
N LEU A 634 -22.71 -13.65 -30.80
CA LEU A 634 -23.52 -12.58 -31.38
C LEU A 634 -22.65 -11.51 -32.04
N LEU A 635 -21.63 -11.04 -31.32
CA LEU A 635 -20.66 -10.05 -31.84
C LEU A 635 -19.90 -10.62 -33.04
N ARG A 636 -19.39 -11.85 -32.93
CA ARG A 636 -18.66 -12.52 -34.02
C ARG A 636 -19.47 -12.61 -35.31
N ASN A 637 -20.73 -13.05 -35.20
CA ASN A 637 -21.59 -13.25 -36.38
C ASN A 637 -21.98 -11.93 -37.04
N SER A 638 -22.07 -10.86 -36.27
CA SER A 638 -22.53 -9.56 -36.76
C SER A 638 -21.39 -8.68 -37.28
N LEU A 639 -20.21 -8.81 -36.68
CA LEU A 639 -19.02 -8.06 -37.07
C LEU A 639 -18.33 -8.67 -38.30
N ASN A 640 -18.17 -10.00 -38.38
CA ASN A 640 -17.38 -10.62 -39.45
C ASN A 640 -17.97 -10.39 -40.85
N GLY A 641 -17.12 -9.94 -41.78
CA GLY A 641 -17.51 -9.64 -43.16
C GLY A 641 -18.17 -8.27 -43.35
N SER A 642 -18.62 -7.63 -42.27
CA SER A 642 -19.24 -6.31 -42.27
C SER A 642 -18.20 -5.19 -42.38
N ARG A 643 -18.64 -4.01 -42.83
CA ARG A 643 -17.81 -2.80 -42.95
C ARG A 643 -18.25 -1.79 -41.90
N PHE A 644 -17.30 -1.22 -41.17
CA PHE A 644 -17.55 -0.24 -40.11
C PHE A 644 -16.67 0.99 -40.24
N GLU A 645 -17.12 2.09 -39.63
CA GLU A 645 -16.35 3.32 -39.50
C GLU A 645 -15.61 3.34 -38.15
N VAL A 646 -14.33 3.72 -38.21
CA VAL A 646 -13.52 4.05 -37.04
C VAL A 646 -13.69 5.54 -36.77
N MET A 647 -13.97 5.86 -35.52
CA MET A 647 -14.20 7.20 -35.04
C MET A 647 -13.08 7.62 -34.08
N GLU A 648 -12.68 8.89 -34.13
CA GLU A 648 -11.96 9.52 -33.04
C GLU A 648 -12.96 9.80 -31.90
N PRO A 649 -12.69 9.32 -30.68
CA PRO A 649 -13.58 9.54 -29.55
C PRO A 649 -13.72 11.02 -29.23
N ALA A 650 -14.95 11.48 -28.99
CA ALA A 650 -15.23 12.84 -28.56
C ALA A 650 -14.56 13.19 -27.22
N GLY A 651 -14.10 14.45 -27.10
CA GLY A 651 -13.94 15.10 -25.79
C GLY A 651 -15.27 15.34 -25.07
N TYR A 652 -15.18 15.92 -23.87
CA TYR A 652 -16.38 16.39 -23.16
C TYR A 652 -17.05 17.50 -24.00
N ASP A 653 -18.36 17.38 -24.24
CA ASP A 653 -19.17 18.24 -25.13
C ASP A 653 -18.85 18.21 -26.64
N GLU A 654 -18.07 17.23 -27.10
CA GLU A 654 -17.79 17.02 -28.54
C GLU A 654 -18.55 15.81 -29.10
N ILE A 655 -18.53 15.65 -30.42
CA ILE A 655 -19.11 14.50 -31.12
C ILE A 655 -17.96 13.73 -31.77
N SER A 656 -18.00 12.40 -31.70
CA SER A 656 -16.97 11.53 -32.28
C SER A 656 -16.92 11.76 -33.80
N THR A 657 -15.72 11.86 -34.36
CA THR A 657 -15.52 12.20 -35.78
C THR A 657 -15.00 11.00 -36.57
N PRO A 658 -15.50 10.74 -37.79
CA PRO A 658 -15.04 9.61 -38.58
C PRO A 658 -13.59 9.82 -39.05
N ARG A 659 -12.76 8.79 -38.91
CA ARG A 659 -11.35 8.76 -39.31
C ARG A 659 -11.12 7.91 -40.56
N ALA A 660 -11.68 6.70 -40.57
CA ALA A 660 -11.50 5.73 -41.63
C ALA A 660 -12.62 4.69 -41.63
N ALA A 661 -12.67 3.84 -42.65
CA ALA A 661 -13.58 2.70 -42.70
C ALA A 661 -12.84 1.45 -43.14
N PHE A 662 -13.19 0.30 -42.54
CA PHE A 662 -12.52 -0.97 -42.76
C PHE A 662 -13.52 -2.12 -42.78
N ARG A 663 -13.13 -3.24 -43.41
CA ARG A 663 -13.90 -4.48 -43.37
C ARG A 663 -13.28 -5.44 -42.35
N VAL A 664 -14.13 -6.03 -41.51
CA VAL A 664 -13.71 -7.04 -40.54
C VAL A 664 -13.50 -8.36 -41.26
N GLN A 665 -12.30 -8.91 -41.16
CA GLN A 665 -11.96 -10.24 -41.67
C GLN A 665 -12.34 -11.32 -40.66
N GLU A 666 -11.95 -11.13 -39.40
CA GLU A 666 -12.15 -12.10 -38.33
C GLU A 666 -12.24 -11.39 -36.97
N THR A 667 -12.92 -12.05 -36.03
CA THR A 667 -12.94 -11.67 -34.62
C THR A 667 -12.47 -12.84 -33.75
N GLU A 668 -11.54 -12.60 -32.85
CA GLU A 668 -10.96 -13.59 -31.95
C GLU A 668 -11.23 -13.22 -30.49
N ARG A 669 -11.54 -14.22 -29.64
CA ARG A 669 -11.63 -14.02 -28.20
C ARG A 669 -10.22 -14.02 -27.60
N LEU A 670 -9.89 -12.96 -26.87
CA LEU A 670 -8.63 -12.82 -26.15
C LEU A 670 -8.71 -13.35 -24.73
N GLU A 671 -7.57 -13.34 -24.05
CA GLU A 671 -7.44 -13.76 -22.66
C GLU A 671 -8.39 -13.01 -21.72
N ALA A 672 -8.76 -13.71 -20.66
CA ALA A 672 -9.65 -13.18 -19.65
C ALA A 672 -8.90 -12.21 -18.70
N PHE A 673 -9.62 -11.25 -18.13
CA PHE A 673 -9.08 -10.21 -17.26
C PHE A 673 -10.04 -9.86 -16.11
N THR A 674 -9.49 -9.27 -15.06
CA THR A 674 -10.29 -8.72 -13.95
C THR A 674 -10.55 -7.23 -14.17
N PRO A 675 -11.82 -6.78 -14.13
CA PRO A 675 -12.21 -5.39 -14.38
C PRO A 675 -11.91 -4.47 -13.18
N VAL A 676 -10.63 -4.31 -12.84
CA VAL A 676 -10.15 -3.48 -11.72
C VAL A 676 -9.05 -2.54 -12.18
N ILE A 677 -9.12 -1.27 -11.73
CA ILE A 677 -8.03 -0.31 -11.87
C ILE A 677 -7.60 0.16 -10.48
N ASP A 678 -6.39 -0.24 -10.07
CA ASP A 678 -5.73 0.27 -8.88
C ASP A 678 -5.19 1.68 -9.14
N LEU A 679 -5.67 2.66 -8.38
CA LEU A 679 -5.24 4.05 -8.47
C LEU A 679 -4.12 4.35 -7.48
N MET A 680 -4.21 3.79 -6.28
CA MET A 680 -3.28 4.03 -5.19
C MET A 680 -3.41 2.96 -4.11
N THR A 681 -2.27 2.40 -3.74
CA THR A 681 -2.13 1.39 -2.68
C THR A 681 -0.97 1.80 -1.77
N GLU A 682 -1.29 2.54 -0.71
CA GLU A 682 -0.38 3.07 0.30
C GLU A 682 -0.77 2.55 1.69
N PRO A 683 0.10 2.63 2.72
CA PRO A 683 -0.17 2.03 4.03
C PRO A 683 -1.50 2.48 4.64
N SER A 684 -1.77 3.79 4.62
CA SER A 684 -3.02 4.32 5.17
C SER A 684 -4.17 4.37 4.18
N LEU A 685 -3.95 4.16 2.87
CA LEU A 685 -4.94 4.47 1.85
C LEU A 685 -4.91 3.52 0.66
N CYS A 686 -6.07 2.96 0.35
CA CYS A 686 -6.35 2.23 -0.88
C CYS A 686 -7.48 2.90 -1.66
N MET A 687 -7.25 3.17 -2.94
CA MET A 687 -8.25 3.70 -3.87
C MET A 687 -8.27 2.85 -5.13
N THR A 688 -9.37 2.13 -5.35
CA THR A 688 -9.48 1.16 -6.46
C THR A 688 -10.83 1.30 -7.16
N LEU A 689 -10.82 1.32 -8.50
CA LEU A 689 -12.05 1.28 -9.30
C LEU A 689 -12.49 -0.17 -9.47
N VAL A 690 -13.76 -0.43 -9.15
CA VAL A 690 -14.41 -1.74 -9.27
C VAL A 690 -15.76 -1.61 -9.99
N PRO A 691 -16.32 -2.69 -10.55
CA PRO A 691 -17.69 -2.67 -11.07
C PRO A 691 -18.68 -2.32 -9.97
N ALA A 692 -19.67 -1.47 -10.27
CA ALA A 692 -20.61 -0.97 -9.26
C ALA A 692 -21.37 -2.11 -8.57
N ASP A 693 -21.83 -3.10 -9.34
CA ASP A 693 -22.56 -4.27 -8.86
C ASP A 693 -21.73 -5.20 -7.94
N LYS A 694 -20.40 -5.05 -7.92
CA LYS A 694 -19.51 -5.80 -7.01
C LYS A 694 -19.06 -5.01 -5.79
N ALA A 695 -19.32 -3.70 -5.74
CA ALA A 695 -18.75 -2.80 -4.73
C ALA A 695 -19.09 -3.18 -3.28
N MET A 696 -20.34 -3.58 -3.01
CA MET A 696 -20.77 -4.03 -1.67
C MET A 696 -20.11 -5.35 -1.26
N ALA A 697 -19.99 -6.30 -2.20
CA ALA A 697 -19.29 -7.57 -1.96
C ALA A 697 -17.81 -7.35 -1.66
N VAL A 698 -17.16 -6.44 -2.41
CA VAL A 698 -15.79 -6.00 -2.13
C VAL A 698 -15.67 -5.42 -0.74
N ALA A 699 -16.52 -4.46 -0.35
CA ALA A 699 -16.49 -3.86 0.98
C ALA A 699 -16.62 -4.91 2.11
N ASN A 700 -17.57 -5.85 2.00
CA ASN A 700 -17.74 -6.92 3.00
C ASN A 700 -16.52 -7.84 3.06
N TRP A 701 -15.95 -8.21 1.92
CA TRP A 701 -14.76 -9.05 1.87
C TRP A 701 -13.54 -8.35 2.51
N VAL A 702 -13.34 -7.06 2.23
CA VAL A 702 -12.28 -6.24 2.84
C VAL A 702 -12.48 -6.15 4.36
N LYS A 703 -13.71 -5.89 4.82
CA LYS A 703 -14.06 -5.89 6.25
C LYS A 703 -13.65 -7.20 6.93
N GLY A 704 -14.01 -8.35 6.35
CA GLY A 704 -13.66 -9.66 6.91
C GLY A 704 -12.15 -9.89 6.99
N ARG A 705 -11.38 -9.42 5.98
CA ARG A 705 -9.91 -9.46 6.04
C ARG A 705 -9.36 -8.58 7.16
N TYR A 706 -9.86 -7.35 7.30
CA TYR A 706 -9.45 -6.41 8.34
C TYR A 706 -9.72 -6.99 9.74
N GLU A 707 -10.90 -7.53 9.98
CA GLU A 707 -11.26 -8.14 11.27
C GLU A 707 -10.37 -9.35 11.60
N LYS A 708 -9.98 -10.14 10.59
CA LYS A 708 -9.07 -11.27 10.77
C LYS A 708 -7.64 -10.83 11.10
N GLN A 709 -7.08 -9.90 10.34
CA GLN A 709 -5.65 -9.55 10.43
C GLN A 709 -5.36 -8.46 11.49
N MET A 710 -6.33 -7.60 11.80
CA MET A 710 -6.16 -6.43 12.66
C MET A 710 -7.14 -6.40 13.84
N GLY A 711 -8.01 -7.41 13.98
CA GLY A 711 -9.05 -7.45 15.01
C GLY A 711 -8.57 -7.43 16.46
N ARG A 712 -7.28 -7.70 16.72
CA ARG A 712 -6.67 -7.62 18.05
C ARG A 712 -6.40 -6.20 18.53
N VAL A 713 -6.29 -5.24 17.61
CA VAL A 713 -5.97 -3.83 17.91
C VAL A 713 -6.97 -2.85 17.30
N ARG A 714 -8.13 -3.36 16.86
CA ARG A 714 -9.16 -2.58 16.16
C ARG A 714 -9.77 -1.45 16.99
N ASP A 715 -9.65 -1.51 18.31
CA ASP A 715 -10.08 -0.45 19.24
C ASP A 715 -9.35 0.87 18.97
N ARG A 716 -8.11 0.79 18.45
CA ARG A 716 -7.23 1.95 18.21
C ARG A 716 -6.70 2.04 16.78
N LEU A 717 -6.99 1.04 15.93
CA LEU A 717 -6.69 1.01 14.50
C LEU A 717 -8.00 0.89 13.69
N PRO A 718 -8.84 1.93 13.60
CA PRO A 718 -10.06 1.87 12.82
C PRO A 718 -9.78 1.78 11.32
N MET A 719 -10.69 1.14 10.60
CA MET A 719 -10.77 1.15 9.14
C MET A 719 -12.00 1.92 8.69
N HIS A 720 -11.79 2.90 7.82
CA HIS A 720 -12.84 3.67 7.18
C HIS A 720 -13.02 3.20 5.73
N MET A 721 -14.25 2.95 5.33
CA MET A 721 -14.58 2.48 3.98
C MET A 721 -15.61 3.40 3.31
N GLY A 722 -15.30 3.83 2.09
CA GLY A 722 -16.15 4.67 1.25
C GLY A 722 -16.43 4.01 -0.10
N LEU A 723 -17.68 4.08 -0.59
CA LEU A 723 -18.04 3.70 -1.95
C LEU A 723 -18.60 4.90 -2.71
N VAL A 724 -17.86 5.40 -3.70
CA VAL A 724 -18.34 6.46 -4.61
C VAL A 724 -18.81 5.80 -5.90
N PHE A 725 -20.13 5.71 -6.10
CA PHE A 725 -20.72 5.19 -7.32
C PHE A 725 -20.85 6.28 -8.38
N PHE A 726 -20.64 5.95 -9.66
CA PHE A 726 -20.77 6.92 -10.75
C PHE A 726 -20.99 6.26 -12.13
N PRO A 727 -21.66 6.94 -13.07
CA PRO A 727 -21.69 6.53 -14.48
C PRO A 727 -20.30 6.58 -15.13
N ARG A 728 -19.97 5.67 -16.06
CA ARG A 728 -18.63 5.56 -16.68
C ARG A 728 -18.06 6.83 -17.34
N ARG A 729 -18.92 7.78 -17.71
CA ARG A 729 -18.53 9.06 -18.34
C ARG A 729 -18.29 10.20 -17.33
N THR A 730 -18.38 9.93 -16.02
CA THR A 730 -18.07 10.93 -14.99
C THR A 730 -16.57 11.27 -15.02
N PRO A 731 -16.18 12.55 -15.03
CA PRO A 731 -14.78 12.95 -14.98
C PRO A 731 -14.06 12.39 -13.74
N ILE A 732 -12.85 11.85 -13.92
CA ILE A 732 -12.10 11.20 -12.85
C ILE A 732 -11.76 12.17 -11.71
N ARG A 733 -11.51 13.45 -12.00
CA ARG A 733 -11.34 14.49 -10.97
C ARG A 733 -12.50 14.56 -9.97
N SER A 734 -13.74 14.41 -10.42
CA SER A 734 -14.92 14.46 -9.54
C SER A 734 -15.01 13.22 -8.66
N VAL A 735 -14.65 12.06 -9.21
CA VAL A 735 -14.58 10.79 -8.48
C VAL A 735 -13.51 10.84 -7.39
N LEU A 736 -12.32 11.37 -7.70
CA LEU A 736 -11.23 11.52 -6.73
C LEU A 736 -11.49 12.61 -5.70
N ASP A 737 -12.15 13.70 -6.07
CA ASP A 737 -12.59 14.72 -5.10
C ASP A 737 -13.58 14.11 -4.10
N ALA A 738 -14.55 13.34 -4.59
CA ALA A 738 -15.47 12.59 -3.72
C ALA A 738 -14.73 11.59 -2.81
N GLY A 739 -13.81 10.81 -3.38
CA GLY A 739 -13.03 9.82 -2.63
C GLY A 739 -12.14 10.46 -1.56
N ARG A 740 -11.47 11.58 -1.87
CA ARG A 740 -10.68 12.33 -0.90
C ARG A 740 -11.55 12.91 0.21
N ARG A 741 -12.72 13.47 -0.13
CA ARG A 741 -13.67 13.98 0.87
C ARG A 741 -14.16 12.87 1.80
N MET A 742 -14.37 11.65 1.31
CA MET A 742 -14.75 10.49 2.13
C MET A 742 -13.73 10.17 3.23
N LEU A 743 -12.46 10.50 3.07
CA LEU A 743 -11.45 10.36 4.13
C LEU A 743 -11.78 11.20 5.37
N GLY A 744 -12.57 12.27 5.22
CA GLY A 744 -13.06 13.08 6.34
C GLY A 744 -14.05 12.37 7.28
N MET A 745 -14.53 11.15 6.94
CA MET A 745 -15.47 10.41 7.78
C MET A 745 -14.89 10.02 9.14
N ALA A 746 -13.56 9.94 9.24
CA ALA A 746 -12.84 9.71 10.49
C ALA A 746 -13.15 10.79 11.55
N GLY A 747 -13.35 12.05 11.12
CA GLY A 747 -13.43 13.21 12.00
C GLY A 747 -12.08 13.55 12.66
N GLU A 748 -12.06 14.54 13.54
CA GLU A 748 -10.87 14.94 14.32
C GLU A 748 -10.59 13.92 15.45
N TRP A 749 -9.82 12.86 15.14
CA TRP A 749 -9.23 11.91 16.12
C TRP A 749 -10.16 11.56 17.31
N LEU A 750 -11.36 11.07 17.03
CA LEU A 750 -12.43 10.96 18.02
C LEU A 750 -12.38 9.63 18.79
N TRP A 751 -11.84 9.66 20.01
CA TRP A 751 -12.08 8.60 20.98
C TRP A 751 -13.51 8.65 21.51
N GLN A 752 -14.21 7.53 21.46
CA GLN A 752 -15.56 7.38 21.97
C GLN A 752 -15.55 6.49 23.20
N ALA A 753 -16.20 6.97 24.27
CA ALA A 753 -16.46 6.15 25.44
C ALA A 753 -17.63 5.21 25.15
N TRP A 754 -17.37 3.91 25.13
CA TRP A 754 -18.39 2.87 25.00
C TRP A 754 -18.48 2.08 26.30
N THR A 755 -19.68 1.63 26.63
CA THR A 755 -19.91 0.76 27.79
C THR A 755 -20.10 -0.66 27.31
N VAL A 756 -19.40 -1.61 27.92
CA VAL A 756 -19.63 -3.04 27.66
C VAL A 756 -20.99 -3.43 28.24
N ASP A 757 -21.90 -3.87 27.39
CA ASP A 757 -23.21 -4.40 27.80
C ASP A 757 -23.09 -5.85 28.25
N SER A 758 -22.42 -6.68 27.44
CA SER A 758 -22.20 -8.08 27.77
C SER A 758 -20.90 -8.63 27.18
N VAL A 759 -20.40 -9.68 27.83
CA VAL A 759 -19.22 -10.43 27.40
C VAL A 759 -19.61 -11.91 27.35
N ALA A 760 -19.29 -12.58 26.25
CA ALA A 760 -19.51 -14.00 26.09
C ALA A 760 -18.27 -14.69 25.54
N ALA A 761 -17.99 -15.90 26.04
CA ALA A 761 -17.02 -16.77 25.38
C ALA A 761 -17.60 -17.23 24.03
N ALA A 762 -16.88 -16.99 22.94
CA ALA A 762 -17.19 -17.53 21.63
C ALA A 762 -16.42 -18.85 21.42
N PRO A 763 -16.78 -19.70 20.42
CA PRO A 763 -16.04 -20.92 20.15
C PRO A 763 -14.53 -20.67 19.92
N SER A 764 -13.69 -21.50 20.55
CA SER A 764 -12.21 -21.57 20.46
C SER A 764 -11.43 -20.23 20.42
N GLY A 765 -11.03 -19.73 21.60
CA GLY A 765 -9.99 -18.69 21.70
C GLY A 765 -10.39 -17.28 21.24
N VAL A 766 -11.70 -16.99 21.28
CA VAL A 766 -12.28 -15.69 20.93
C VAL A 766 -13.23 -15.26 22.04
N GLN A 767 -13.23 -13.97 22.35
CA GLN A 767 -14.16 -13.35 23.29
C GLN A 767 -15.05 -12.35 22.55
N ARG A 768 -16.36 -12.56 22.63
CA ARG A 768 -17.37 -11.65 22.08
C ARG A 768 -17.68 -10.56 23.08
N VAL A 769 -17.50 -9.31 22.68
CA VAL A 769 -17.84 -8.12 23.46
C VAL A 769 -18.99 -7.40 22.76
N THR A 770 -20.11 -7.22 23.47
CA THR A 770 -21.25 -6.44 22.99
C THR A 770 -21.27 -5.12 23.74
N PHE A 771 -21.40 -4.00 23.02
CA PHE A 771 -21.44 -2.65 23.60
C PHE A 771 -22.87 -2.13 23.71
N ASP A 772 -23.05 -1.09 24.53
CA ASP A 772 -24.31 -0.38 24.77
C ASP A 772 -24.92 0.26 23.52
N ASN A 773 -24.11 0.52 22.50
CA ASN A 773 -24.55 1.00 21.19
C ASN A 773 -25.00 -0.12 20.23
N GLY A 774 -24.99 -1.38 20.66
CA GLY A 774 -25.38 -2.56 19.88
C GLY A 774 -24.29 -3.14 18.98
N VAL A 775 -23.09 -2.55 18.94
CA VAL A 775 -21.94 -3.09 18.20
C VAL A 775 -21.42 -4.35 18.90
N CYS A 776 -21.10 -5.38 18.13
CA CYS A 776 -20.60 -6.66 18.61
C CYS A 776 -19.23 -6.97 18.01
N TRP A 777 -18.28 -7.32 18.86
CA TRP A 777 -16.87 -7.44 18.54
C TRP A 777 -16.34 -8.81 18.98
N ASP A 778 -15.99 -9.67 18.03
CA ASP A 778 -15.26 -10.91 18.28
C ASP A 778 -13.75 -10.64 18.32
N VAL A 779 -13.14 -10.72 19.51
CA VAL A 779 -11.71 -10.40 19.74
C VAL A 779 -10.94 -11.69 20.01
N PRO A 780 -9.90 -12.00 19.22
CA PRO A 780 -9.04 -13.16 19.48
C PRO A 780 -8.26 -13.03 20.80
N THR A 781 -8.29 -14.08 21.63
CA THR A 781 -7.63 -14.15 22.94
C THR A 781 -6.50 -15.18 23.00
N LYS A 782 -6.23 -15.87 21.88
CA LYS A 782 -5.21 -16.90 21.75
C LYS A 782 -4.26 -16.58 20.60
N ALA A 783 -2.97 -16.82 20.79
CA ALA A 783 -1.99 -16.86 19.72
C ALA A 783 -2.20 -18.08 18.81
N LEU A 784 -1.49 -18.15 17.67
CA LEU A 784 -1.72 -19.20 16.66
C LEU A 784 -1.42 -20.61 17.19
N ASP A 785 -0.49 -20.73 18.14
CA ASP A 785 -0.14 -21.99 18.81
C ASP A 785 -1.08 -22.38 19.98
N GLY A 786 -2.14 -21.59 20.22
CA GLY A 786 -3.12 -21.82 21.28
C GLY A 786 -2.74 -21.26 22.66
N THR A 787 -1.57 -20.62 22.80
CA THR A 787 -1.21 -19.89 24.04
C THR A 787 -2.10 -18.67 24.25
N ASP A 788 -2.28 -18.24 25.50
CA ASP A 788 -3.01 -16.99 25.80
C ASP A 788 -2.27 -15.81 25.15
N ASP A 789 -2.98 -15.02 24.35
CA ASP A 789 -2.43 -13.78 23.81
C ASP A 789 -2.50 -12.72 24.90
N ARG A 790 -1.33 -12.33 25.42
CA ARG A 790 -1.16 -11.29 26.45
C ARG A 790 -0.46 -10.05 25.91
N TRP A 791 -0.44 -9.87 24.60
CA TRP A 791 0.40 -8.86 23.94
C TRP A 791 -0.41 -7.80 23.20
N TYR A 792 -1.50 -8.21 22.54
CA TYR A 792 -2.25 -7.34 21.62
C TYR A 792 -3.66 -6.92 22.07
N PRO A 793 -4.53 -7.83 22.58
CA PRO A 793 -5.95 -7.56 22.73
C PRO A 793 -6.29 -6.79 24.02
N TYR A 794 -5.87 -5.52 24.02
CA TYR A 794 -6.12 -4.54 25.08
C TYR A 794 -7.04 -3.42 24.58
N PHE A 795 -7.81 -2.85 25.50
CA PHE A 795 -8.64 -1.67 25.32
C PHE A 795 -8.14 -0.53 26.21
N LEU A 796 -8.35 0.72 25.80
CA LEU A 796 -8.15 1.88 26.67
C LEU A 796 -9.25 1.98 27.72
N SER A 797 -8.85 2.26 28.96
CA SER A 797 -9.73 2.52 30.10
C SER A 797 -10.05 4.01 30.31
N ALA A 798 -9.26 4.90 29.71
CA ALA A 798 -9.42 6.36 29.73
C ALA A 798 -9.12 6.97 28.35
N ALA A 799 -9.78 8.08 27.99
CA ALA A 799 -9.44 8.84 26.79
C ALA A 799 -8.05 9.47 26.93
N PRO A 800 -7.23 9.48 25.86
CA PRO A 800 -6.00 10.25 25.83
C PRO A 800 -6.30 11.76 25.92
N ALA A 801 -5.40 12.51 26.56
CA ALA A 801 -5.56 13.96 26.74
C ALA A 801 -5.44 14.74 25.42
N THR A 802 -4.64 14.25 24.47
CA THR A 802 -4.43 14.85 23.14
C THR A 802 -4.17 13.74 22.10
N PRO A 803 -4.33 14.02 20.79
CA PRO A 803 -3.99 13.09 19.69
C PRO A 803 -2.60 12.49 19.75
N THR A 804 -1.63 13.28 20.19
CA THR A 804 -0.22 12.89 20.25
C THR A 804 0.22 12.46 21.64
N ALA A 805 -0.72 12.30 22.58
CA ALA A 805 -0.37 11.88 23.94
C ALA A 805 0.08 10.42 23.89
N THR A 806 1.30 10.17 24.35
CA THR A 806 1.79 8.81 24.59
C THR A 806 0.87 8.11 25.59
N ILE A 807 0.34 6.94 25.20
CA ILE A 807 -0.54 6.16 26.06
C ILE A 807 0.30 5.20 26.90
N GLY A 808 0.06 5.20 28.22
CA GLY A 808 0.76 4.32 29.15
C GLY A 808 0.10 2.96 29.28
N LEU A 809 0.87 1.96 29.71
CA LEU A 809 0.35 0.61 29.95
C LEU A 809 -0.64 0.54 31.13
N THR A 810 -0.63 1.55 32.01
CA THR A 810 -1.60 1.70 33.10
C THR A 810 -2.99 2.08 32.62
N ASP A 811 -3.09 2.59 31.39
CA ASP A 811 -4.35 3.01 30.79
C ASP A 811 -5.04 1.85 30.05
N LEU A 812 -4.44 0.65 30.03
CA LEU A 812 -4.92 -0.51 29.29
C LEU A 812 -5.60 -1.56 30.18
N CYS A 813 -6.71 -2.11 29.66
CA CYS A 813 -7.42 -3.25 30.22
C CYS A 813 -7.38 -4.40 29.20
N HIS A 814 -7.00 -5.61 29.63
CA HIS A 814 -7.01 -6.76 28.73
C HIS A 814 -8.44 -7.17 28.41
N VAL A 815 -8.71 -7.67 27.20
CA VAL A 815 -10.08 -8.05 26.81
C VAL A 815 -10.71 -9.05 27.79
N THR A 816 -9.93 -9.97 28.36
CA THR A 816 -10.41 -10.97 29.33
C THR A 816 -10.81 -10.38 30.68
N ASP A 817 -10.38 -9.16 30.97
CA ASP A 817 -10.69 -8.47 32.22
C ASP A 817 -11.97 -7.62 32.09
N LEU A 818 -12.55 -7.53 30.89
CA LEU A 818 -13.80 -6.81 30.64
C LEU A 818 -15.00 -7.56 31.23
N ALA A 819 -15.90 -6.78 31.84
CA ALA A 819 -17.21 -7.23 32.32
C ALA A 819 -18.31 -6.23 31.94
N ALA A 820 -19.57 -6.63 32.05
CA ALA A 820 -20.71 -5.73 31.89
C ALA A 820 -20.54 -4.48 32.79
N GLY A 821 -20.74 -3.29 32.20
CA GLY A 821 -20.51 -1.99 32.84
C GLY A 821 -19.09 -1.44 32.72
N SER A 822 -18.13 -2.21 32.16
CA SER A 822 -16.78 -1.70 31.89
C SER A 822 -16.84 -0.56 30.88
N LYS A 823 -16.12 0.53 31.15
CA LYS A 823 -15.98 1.64 30.21
C LYS A 823 -14.67 1.51 29.46
N VAL A 824 -14.76 1.58 28.14
CA VAL A 824 -13.61 1.55 27.25
C VAL A 824 -13.64 2.73 26.29
N PHE A 825 -12.48 3.13 25.81
CA PHE A 825 -12.35 4.16 24.79
C PHE A 825 -11.89 3.51 23.50
N VAL A 826 -12.65 3.74 22.43
CA VAL A 826 -12.40 3.18 21.11
C VAL A 826 -12.43 4.26 20.03
N ARG A 827 -11.71 4.02 18.95
CA ARG A 827 -11.82 4.75 17.70
C ARG A 827 -12.64 3.88 16.74
N PRO A 828 -13.89 4.24 16.42
CA PRO A 828 -14.77 3.36 15.65
C PRO A 828 -14.47 3.41 14.16
N SER A 829 -14.42 2.22 13.54
CA SER A 829 -14.44 2.02 12.10
C SER A 829 -15.77 2.51 11.50
N ARG A 830 -15.73 3.05 10.27
CA ARG A 830 -16.90 3.68 9.63
C ARG A 830 -17.07 3.27 8.17
N PHE A 831 -18.32 3.26 7.70
CA PHE A 831 -18.70 2.99 6.32
C PHE A 831 -19.59 4.12 5.76
N ASP A 832 -19.34 4.56 4.54
CA ASP A 832 -20.16 5.55 3.83
C ASP A 832 -20.23 5.25 2.33
N TYR A 833 -21.23 5.82 1.66
CA TYR A 833 -21.34 5.76 0.21
C TYR A 833 -22.05 7.00 -0.35
N GLU A 834 -21.79 7.30 -1.63
CA GLU A 834 -22.49 8.35 -2.38
C GLU A 834 -22.59 7.99 -3.86
N PHE A 835 -23.67 8.41 -4.53
CA PHE A 835 -23.83 8.23 -5.97
C PHE A 835 -23.73 9.57 -6.70
N LEU A 836 -22.69 9.71 -7.53
CA LEU A 836 -22.46 10.89 -8.36
C LEU A 836 -23.30 10.82 -9.65
N ASP A 837 -24.62 10.99 -9.52
CA ASP A 837 -25.52 11.21 -10.66
C ASP A 837 -25.20 12.53 -11.40
N THR A 838 -24.62 13.48 -10.68
CA THR A 838 -24.11 14.77 -11.15
C THR A 838 -22.81 15.09 -10.41
N THR A 839 -21.97 15.96 -10.99
CA THR A 839 -20.71 16.38 -10.34
C THR A 839 -20.94 17.20 -9.06
N GLY A 840 -22.13 17.81 -8.89
CA GLY A 840 -22.48 18.57 -7.70
C GLY A 840 -22.61 17.71 -6.43
N ARG A 841 -22.84 16.40 -6.57
CA ARG A 841 -22.96 15.47 -5.43
C ARG A 841 -21.69 15.36 -4.60
N THR A 842 -20.53 15.74 -5.13
CA THR A 842 -19.30 15.78 -4.33
C THR A 842 -19.42 16.73 -3.13
N TYR A 843 -20.25 17.78 -3.22
CA TYR A 843 -20.51 18.70 -2.12
C TYR A 843 -21.45 18.15 -1.05
N ASP A 844 -22.24 17.13 -1.37
CA ASP A 844 -23.03 16.38 -0.38
C ASP A 844 -22.09 15.57 0.54
N ILE A 845 -20.86 15.30 0.08
CA ILE A 845 -19.80 14.64 0.84
C ILE A 845 -19.09 15.66 1.75
N ALA A 846 -19.79 16.09 2.79
CA ALA A 846 -19.26 16.99 3.81
C ALA A 846 -19.53 16.41 5.20
N TYR A 847 -18.47 16.32 6.01
CA TYR A 847 -18.53 15.84 7.38
C TYR A 847 -18.34 16.98 8.35
N ASP A 848 -19.07 16.95 9.46
CA ASP A 848 -18.78 17.74 10.64
C ASP A 848 -17.43 17.29 11.23
N PRO A 849 -16.42 18.17 11.37
CA PRO A 849 -15.09 17.77 11.84
C PRO A 849 -15.10 17.18 13.25
N ALA A 850 -15.97 17.67 14.13
CA ALA A 850 -16.02 17.28 15.55
C ALA A 850 -16.70 15.92 15.78
N THR A 851 -17.55 15.46 14.86
CA THR A 851 -18.31 14.21 15.02
C THR A 851 -18.03 13.21 13.90
N GLY A 852 -17.50 13.66 12.76
CA GLY A 852 -17.37 12.93 11.51
C GLY A 852 -18.72 12.57 10.88
N ARG A 853 -19.84 13.18 11.30
CA ARG A 853 -21.19 12.93 10.74
C ARG A 853 -21.43 13.74 9.49
N ARG A 854 -22.18 13.19 8.53
CA ARG A 854 -22.58 13.90 7.31
C ARG A 854 -23.48 15.10 7.63
N LEU A 855 -23.16 16.25 7.06
CA LEU A 855 -23.95 17.48 7.21
C LEU A 855 -25.30 17.39 6.49
N SER A 856 -25.33 16.75 5.32
CA SER A 856 -26.51 16.60 4.46
C SER A 856 -27.36 15.37 4.79
N ARG A 857 -26.75 14.31 5.35
CA ARG A 857 -27.37 12.99 5.61
C ARG A 857 -27.02 12.47 7.00
N PRO A 858 -27.74 12.85 8.08
CA PRO A 858 -27.34 12.56 9.47
C PRO A 858 -27.20 11.07 9.83
N THR A 859 -27.78 10.15 9.05
CA THR A 859 -27.65 8.70 9.22
C THR A 859 -26.24 8.19 8.88
N ARG A 860 -25.47 8.95 8.09
CA ARG A 860 -24.15 8.58 7.59
C ARG A 860 -23.03 9.38 8.29
N PRO A 861 -21.80 8.84 8.36
CA PRO A 861 -21.44 7.46 8.01
C PRO A 861 -22.00 6.44 9.03
N TYR A 862 -22.12 5.19 8.62
CA TYR A 862 -22.49 4.08 9.50
C TYR A 862 -21.27 3.58 10.29
N PRO A 863 -21.45 2.94 11.46
CA PRO A 863 -20.45 2.02 11.98
C PRO A 863 -20.12 0.94 10.93
N LEU A 864 -18.86 0.52 10.85
CA LEU A 864 -18.43 -0.48 9.87
C LEU A 864 -19.18 -1.82 10.01
N GLU A 865 -19.52 -2.19 11.24
CA GLU A 865 -20.27 -3.40 11.60
C GLU A 865 -21.71 -3.38 11.06
N HIS A 866 -22.22 -2.20 10.71
CA HIS A 866 -23.54 -2.06 10.12
C HIS A 866 -23.59 -2.50 8.65
N LEU A 867 -22.45 -2.67 7.99
CA LEU A 867 -22.39 -3.09 6.57
C LEU A 867 -23.14 -4.41 6.33
N GLU A 868 -22.87 -5.44 7.14
CA GLU A 868 -23.59 -6.71 7.07
C GLU A 868 -25.07 -6.59 7.45
N THR A 869 -25.42 -5.58 8.25
CA THR A 869 -26.80 -5.32 8.63
C THR A 869 -27.58 -4.76 7.44
N LEU A 870 -26.96 -3.90 6.61
CA LEU A 870 -27.57 -3.41 5.38
C LEU A 870 -27.91 -4.56 4.42
N ASP A 871 -27.00 -5.51 4.23
CA ASP A 871 -27.25 -6.69 3.38
C ASP A 871 -28.38 -7.56 3.93
N LYS A 872 -28.38 -7.85 5.24
CA LYS A 872 -29.45 -8.63 5.88
C LYS A 872 -30.81 -7.93 5.79
N VAL A 873 -30.84 -6.60 5.94
CA VAL A 873 -32.05 -5.79 5.75
C VAL A 873 -32.53 -5.91 4.31
N TRP A 874 -31.62 -5.82 3.33
CA TRP A 874 -31.96 -6.00 1.93
C TRP A 874 -32.50 -7.40 1.65
N ASP A 875 -31.86 -8.46 2.13
CA ASP A 875 -32.28 -9.86 1.94
C ASP A 875 -33.71 -10.14 2.41
N ASP A 876 -34.09 -9.56 3.55
CA ASP A 876 -35.47 -9.65 4.04
C ASP A 876 -36.41 -8.79 3.18
N PHE A 877 -36.02 -7.54 2.92
CA PHE A 877 -36.88 -6.53 2.31
C PHE A 877 -37.09 -6.74 0.80
N GLN A 878 -36.12 -7.32 0.09
CA GLN A 878 -36.17 -7.59 -1.35
C GLN A 878 -37.24 -8.61 -1.75
N THR A 879 -37.80 -9.33 -0.76
CA THR A 879 -38.93 -10.25 -0.99
C THR A 879 -40.25 -9.53 -1.31
N LEU A 880 -40.36 -8.23 -0.99
CA LEU A 880 -41.47 -7.38 -1.42
C LEU A 880 -41.32 -6.99 -2.90
N SER A 881 -42.45 -6.82 -3.60
CA SER A 881 -42.41 -6.33 -4.98
C SER A 881 -41.75 -4.94 -5.06
N ARG A 882 -41.19 -4.60 -6.22
CA ARG A 882 -40.53 -3.30 -6.45
C ARG A 882 -41.40 -2.11 -6.04
N SER A 883 -42.68 -2.13 -6.40
CA SER A 883 -43.63 -1.06 -6.07
C SER A 883 -43.93 -0.99 -4.56
N GLN A 884 -44.05 -2.12 -3.88
CA GLN A 884 -44.32 -2.18 -2.45
C GLN A 884 -43.15 -1.62 -1.63
N ARG A 885 -41.90 -1.93 -2.04
CA ARG A 885 -40.69 -1.38 -1.40
C ARG A 885 -40.70 0.15 -1.39
N TYR A 886 -40.95 0.77 -2.55
CA TYR A 886 -41.05 2.24 -2.63
C TYR A 886 -42.20 2.80 -1.80
N GLN A 887 -43.37 2.16 -1.81
CA GLN A 887 -44.54 2.61 -1.03
C GLN A 887 -44.27 2.60 0.48
N VAL A 888 -43.66 1.53 0.99
CA VAL A 888 -43.31 1.40 2.41
C VAL A 888 -42.30 2.48 2.82
N VAL A 889 -41.20 2.63 2.06
CA VAL A 889 -40.18 3.63 2.35
C VAL A 889 -40.76 5.05 2.30
N GLN A 890 -41.52 5.37 1.26
CA GLN A 890 -42.14 6.69 1.12
C GLN A 890 -43.11 6.99 2.27
N ALA A 891 -43.90 6.02 2.71
CA ALA A 891 -44.81 6.20 3.84
C ALA A 891 -44.05 6.47 5.16
N ILE A 892 -42.98 5.74 5.42
CA ILE A 892 -42.15 5.93 6.62
C ILE A 892 -41.48 7.30 6.61
N GLU A 893 -40.82 7.67 5.52
CA GLU A 893 -40.07 8.93 5.43
C GLU A 893 -41.00 10.15 5.40
N ALA A 894 -42.16 10.06 4.72
CA ALA A 894 -43.16 11.13 4.73
C ALA A 894 -43.70 11.37 6.14
N THR A 895 -44.02 10.32 6.90
CA THR A 895 -44.47 10.45 8.29
C THR A 895 -43.37 11.00 9.19
N SER A 896 -42.11 10.56 9.02
CA SER A 896 -40.98 11.11 9.78
C SER A 896 -40.82 12.61 9.56
N ALA A 897 -40.95 13.06 8.31
CA ALA A 897 -40.88 14.46 7.94
C ALA A 897 -42.08 15.26 8.48
N GLU A 898 -43.30 14.72 8.37
CA GLU A 898 -44.52 15.33 8.92
C GLU A 898 -44.43 15.51 10.44
N TRP A 899 -43.87 14.53 11.15
CA TRP A 899 -43.69 14.56 12.60
C TRP A 899 -42.42 15.32 13.03
N ASN A 900 -41.68 15.88 12.06
CA ASN A 900 -40.47 16.67 12.28
C ASN A 900 -39.41 15.93 13.12
N LEU A 901 -39.30 14.60 12.93
CA LEU A 901 -38.41 13.75 13.67
C LEU A 901 -37.00 13.80 13.06
N ASN A 902 -36.04 14.30 13.82
CA ASN A 902 -34.62 14.13 13.51
C ASN A 902 -34.14 12.71 13.89
N PHE A 903 -32.91 12.35 13.54
CA PHE A 903 -32.36 11.00 13.78
C PHE A 903 -32.50 10.52 15.23
N ALA A 904 -32.16 11.37 16.21
CA ALA A 904 -32.29 11.03 17.63
C ALA A 904 -33.76 10.88 18.06
N ALA A 905 -34.64 11.74 17.55
CA ALA A 905 -36.07 11.70 17.85
C ALA A 905 -36.77 10.48 17.25
N ARG A 906 -36.35 10.00 16.07
CA ARG A 906 -36.85 8.75 15.47
C ARG A 906 -36.62 7.56 16.41
N GLY A 907 -35.39 7.41 16.92
CA GLY A 907 -35.03 6.32 17.83
C GLY A 907 -35.70 6.38 19.20
N ALA A 908 -35.99 7.58 19.71
CA ALA A 908 -36.64 7.77 21.01
C ALA A 908 -38.18 7.65 20.97
N SER A 909 -38.80 7.73 19.79
CA SER A 909 -40.25 7.75 19.64
C SER A 909 -40.84 6.34 19.53
N SER A 910 -41.42 5.84 20.63
CA SER A 910 -42.14 4.57 20.63
C SER A 910 -43.35 4.57 19.68
N ALA A 911 -44.02 5.71 19.52
CA ALA A 911 -45.13 5.88 18.59
C ALA A 911 -44.69 5.73 17.13
N PHE A 912 -43.54 6.32 16.78
CA PHE A 912 -42.97 6.19 15.44
C PHE A 912 -42.50 4.76 15.18
N GLY A 913 -41.85 4.13 16.16
CA GLY A 913 -41.46 2.72 16.06
C GLY A 913 -42.66 1.79 15.84
N GLN A 914 -43.78 2.03 16.52
CA GLN A 914 -45.02 1.28 16.29
C GLN A 914 -45.60 1.54 14.89
N PHE A 915 -45.61 2.79 14.43
CA PHE A 915 -46.04 3.14 13.06
C PHE A 915 -45.22 2.41 11.99
N VAL A 916 -43.90 2.37 12.15
CA VAL A 916 -42.99 1.63 11.24
C VAL A 916 -43.34 0.14 11.24
N ALA A 917 -43.53 -0.47 12.42
CA ALA A 917 -43.91 -1.87 12.55
C ALA A 917 -45.26 -2.19 11.89
N ASP A 918 -46.26 -1.31 12.06
CA ASP A 918 -47.59 -1.48 11.47
C ASP A 918 -47.54 -1.32 9.94
N THR A 919 -46.75 -0.35 9.44
CA THR A 919 -46.54 -0.13 8.00
C THR A 919 -45.90 -1.34 7.34
N LEU A 920 -44.86 -1.91 7.96
CA LEU A 920 -44.20 -3.14 7.49
C LEU A 920 -45.14 -4.35 7.57
N ALA A 921 -45.93 -4.47 8.64
CA ALA A 921 -46.92 -5.54 8.80
C ALA A 921 -48.05 -5.48 7.76
N GLY A 922 -48.42 -4.27 7.33
CA GLY A 922 -49.46 -4.00 6.34
C GLY A 922 -49.03 -4.15 4.88
N ALA A 923 -47.72 -4.30 4.62
CA ALA A 923 -47.20 -4.46 3.26
C ALA A 923 -47.63 -5.79 2.61
N ALA A 924 -47.66 -5.83 1.27
CA ALA A 924 -48.09 -7.02 0.52
C ALA A 924 -46.98 -8.06 0.36
N TRP A 925 -46.62 -8.73 1.46
CA TRP A 925 -45.63 -9.81 1.48
C TRP A 925 -46.05 -11.03 0.63
N PRO A 926 -45.10 -11.72 -0.06
CA PRO A 926 -45.41 -12.86 -0.92
C PRO A 926 -45.96 -14.08 -0.14
N LYS A 927 -46.69 -14.96 -0.84
CA LYS A 927 -47.25 -16.19 -0.24
C LYS A 927 -46.13 -17.08 0.29
N GLY A 928 -46.17 -17.38 1.59
CA GLY A 928 -45.17 -18.22 2.28
C GLY A 928 -44.07 -17.46 3.03
N LYS A 929 -43.98 -16.13 2.86
CA LYS A 929 -43.12 -15.23 3.64
C LYS A 929 -43.91 -14.02 4.18
N LYS A 930 -45.10 -14.25 4.74
CA LYS A 930 -45.89 -13.17 5.36
C LYS A 930 -45.13 -12.59 6.55
N TRP A 931 -45.38 -11.31 6.89
CA TRP A 931 -44.77 -10.64 8.04
C TRP A 931 -44.73 -11.50 9.32
N HIS A 932 -45.84 -12.13 9.70
CA HIS A 932 -45.92 -12.95 10.93
C HIS A 932 -45.16 -14.28 10.85
N GLN A 933 -44.74 -14.70 9.66
CA GLN A 933 -43.93 -15.89 9.41
C GLN A 933 -42.42 -15.59 9.49
N LEU A 934 -42.02 -14.31 9.43
CA LEU A 934 -40.65 -13.89 9.69
C LEU A 934 -40.29 -14.12 11.16
N SER A 935 -39.03 -14.47 11.43
CA SER A 935 -38.56 -14.65 12.79
C SER A 935 -38.70 -13.35 13.58
N LYS A 936 -38.77 -13.43 14.91
CA LYS A 936 -38.83 -12.23 15.76
C LYS A 936 -37.58 -11.33 15.56
N PRO A 937 -36.35 -11.88 15.45
CA PRO A 937 -35.17 -11.09 15.08
C PRO A 937 -35.29 -10.37 13.73
N ASP A 938 -35.75 -11.04 12.67
CA ASP A 938 -35.83 -10.42 11.33
C ASP A 938 -36.84 -9.27 11.30
N ARG A 939 -37.99 -9.45 11.97
CA ARG A 939 -38.97 -8.37 12.14
C ARG A 939 -38.40 -7.19 12.91
N SER A 940 -37.69 -7.43 14.01
CA SER A 940 -37.06 -6.36 14.78
C SER A 940 -36.05 -5.61 13.92
N ARG A 941 -35.20 -6.32 13.18
CA ARG A 941 -34.21 -5.73 12.27
C ARG A 941 -34.85 -4.80 11.23
N LEU A 942 -35.94 -5.24 10.59
CA LEU A 942 -36.66 -4.41 9.61
C LEU A 942 -37.31 -3.18 10.24
N VAL A 943 -37.89 -3.32 11.43
CA VAL A 943 -38.46 -2.18 12.17
C VAL A 943 -37.36 -1.18 12.53
N ASP A 944 -36.26 -1.67 13.11
CA ASP A 944 -35.14 -0.82 13.50
C ASP A 944 -34.51 -0.13 12.28
N ALA A 945 -34.44 -0.81 11.13
CA ALA A 945 -34.01 -0.25 9.86
C ALA A 945 -34.94 0.88 9.38
N GLY A 946 -36.26 0.71 9.49
CA GLY A 946 -37.23 1.77 9.16
C GLY A 946 -37.16 2.97 10.12
N ILE A 947 -36.88 2.72 11.41
CA ILE A 947 -36.69 3.78 12.39
C ILE A 947 -35.43 4.59 12.09
N ARG A 948 -34.31 3.93 11.79
CA ARG A 948 -33.02 4.59 11.52
C ARG A 948 -32.94 5.26 10.14
N GLY A 949 -33.80 4.87 9.20
CA GLY A 949 -33.77 5.35 7.81
C GLY A 949 -33.03 4.41 6.86
N ASP A 950 -32.43 3.33 7.36
CA ASP A 950 -31.67 2.34 6.60
C ASP A 950 -32.47 1.74 5.42
N LEU A 951 -33.81 1.62 5.54
CA LEU A 951 -34.66 1.14 4.45
C LEU A 951 -34.58 2.03 3.20
N THR A 952 -34.43 3.34 3.39
CA THR A 952 -34.24 4.29 2.30
C THR A 952 -32.89 4.05 1.62
N ASP A 953 -31.86 3.82 2.42
CA ASP A 953 -30.49 3.64 1.95
C ASP A 953 -30.31 2.32 1.19
N VAL A 954 -30.86 1.19 1.68
CA VAL A 954 -30.80 -0.08 0.95
C VAL A 954 -31.59 -0.02 -0.37
N VAL A 955 -32.71 0.72 -0.40
CA VAL A 955 -33.47 0.95 -1.64
C VAL A 955 -32.68 1.81 -2.62
N GLU A 956 -31.98 2.85 -2.15
CA GLU A 956 -31.07 3.67 -2.97
C GLU A 956 -29.96 2.79 -3.59
N ILE A 957 -29.21 2.05 -2.76
CA ILE A 957 -28.13 1.15 -3.20
C ILE A 957 -28.67 0.15 -4.23
N HIS A 958 -29.55 -0.76 -3.83
CA HIS A 958 -29.84 -1.92 -4.67
C HIS A 958 -30.76 -1.58 -5.86
N MET A 959 -31.72 -0.67 -5.70
CA MET A 959 -32.74 -0.41 -6.74
C MET A 959 -32.39 0.76 -7.65
N GLN A 960 -31.70 1.79 -7.14
CA GLN A 960 -31.38 3.00 -7.90
C GLN A 960 -29.95 2.96 -8.44
N ILE A 961 -28.97 2.51 -7.65
CA ILE A 961 -27.54 2.49 -8.00
C ILE A 961 -27.15 1.15 -8.68
N LEU A 962 -27.46 0.01 -8.08
CA LEU A 962 -27.08 -1.30 -8.63
C LEU A 962 -28.07 -1.83 -9.68
N LYS A 963 -29.30 -1.29 -9.69
CA LYS A 963 -30.40 -1.70 -10.59
C LYS A 963 -30.66 -3.22 -10.55
N GLU A 964 -30.60 -3.81 -9.36
CA GLU A 964 -30.90 -5.23 -9.18
C GLU A 964 -32.31 -5.56 -9.67
N ARG A 965 -32.41 -6.62 -10.47
CA ARG A 965 -33.68 -7.14 -10.99
C ARG A 965 -34.39 -7.94 -9.90
N GLU A 966 -35.72 -8.07 -10.01
CA GLU A 966 -36.44 -8.97 -9.11
C GLU A 966 -35.93 -10.40 -9.30
N PRO A 967 -35.72 -11.17 -8.21
CA PRO A 967 -35.40 -12.59 -8.33
C PRO A 967 -36.46 -13.25 -9.21
N ALA A 968 -36.06 -14.01 -10.22
CA ALA A 968 -36.99 -14.73 -11.07
C ALA A 968 -37.91 -15.57 -10.18
N ALA A 969 -39.20 -15.23 -10.14
CA ALA A 969 -40.18 -15.92 -9.32
C ALA A 969 -40.19 -17.41 -9.70
N ASN A 970 -39.77 -18.28 -8.78
CA ASN A 970 -39.91 -19.75 -8.80
C ASN A 970 -40.51 -20.29 -10.11
N GLN A 971 -39.69 -20.49 -11.14
CA GLN A 971 -39.98 -21.57 -12.07
C GLN A 971 -39.94 -22.84 -11.20
N ALA A 972 -41.09 -23.48 -11.06
CA ALA A 972 -41.20 -24.74 -10.34
C ALA A 972 -40.09 -25.68 -10.85
N PRO A 973 -39.41 -26.45 -9.97
CA PRO A 973 -38.42 -27.40 -10.42
C PRO A 973 -39.08 -28.29 -11.47
N VAL A 974 -38.57 -28.23 -12.69
CA VAL A 974 -38.89 -29.23 -13.71
C VAL A 974 -38.51 -30.55 -13.06
N SER A 975 -39.52 -31.35 -12.78
CA SER A 975 -39.34 -32.70 -12.26
C SER A 975 -38.43 -33.44 -13.22
N GLU A 976 -37.24 -33.82 -12.76
CA GLU A 976 -36.46 -34.87 -13.38
C GLU A 976 -37.31 -36.16 -13.35
N GLN A 977 -38.00 -36.42 -14.45
CA GLN A 977 -38.38 -37.76 -14.83
C GLN A 977 -37.58 -38.13 -16.08
N GLN A 978 -36.67 -39.09 -15.83
CA GLN A 978 -35.87 -39.92 -16.75
C GLN A 978 -34.48 -39.41 -17.13
#